data_AF-A0AAU1D2A1-F1
#
_entry.id   AF-A0AAU1D2A1-F1
#
_cell.length_a   1.000
_cell.length_b   1.000
_cell.length_c   1.000
_cell.angle_alpha   90.00
_cell.angle_beta   90.00
_cell.angle_gamma   90.00
#
_symmetry.space_group_name_H-M   'P 1'
#
loop_
_entity.id
_entity.type
_entity.pdbx_description
1 polymer ?
#
loop_
_entity_poly.entity_id
_entity_poly.type
_entity_poly.pdbx_seq_one_letter_code
_entity_poly.pdbx_strand_id
1 'polypeptide(L)'
;MTDSRVLPMFDAVHGPIELSDPRLFQSEDVLPILLESPQLQRLRRLQQLPFGSYAFTSANHTRFAHAIGTAHSALKIMQQLHRNGFFDDEATRLLRGSLPALSDEHGRDQDFVRALSEHMVIAGLVQDIGELPFKAATDLFFYADPAVVARVSEDLEIRAHDLGHKDIFTLHGIIDLFDRKPLLRDRFDIGLLAHMITGVRIGTIEQSPPLAALRHILDGVVDADRLDYVHRDAHHTIGVGHLTSVSQVVGSLITYDEQGPVFDSKGPVSNFLMLRAILRSQVYSAPENRFRFTLLAVVLSEFLRRHPEWMERVFDAPLGSLTADGFNRMDDESFLHALKELRGRRESERLSYGARRAMDLMDAPGMDYQYYWEERPSTQTGTSVARLRTDFYVDTYWDYENHALYDPGSVRVRAEAYALKGGTIPLERVGGHVSQFLEELWDSPIQSNILLFVPRNRKEWITQQRSDGKAREALYRAAVARDAEIRLSVVDDTRNEPGFTGPAIFISFCWEDIDTMRAVLRLLYDRKRRYFAFVKDFHGLAGGPNENGATYAGQSDAAILLFSRSYLQRTRLPNGAITAELIALGRRLHSRHIVPLTLDPLKEFTEGVENGPWTLLGFREPPYLGAPIRGATPEVIAGAVDAALKVIDRNAVTHEDR
;
A
#
# COMPACT_ATOMS: atom_id res chain seq x y z
N MET A 1 -42.15 17.30 15.08
CA MET A 1 -41.19 16.32 15.62
C MET A 1 -41.52 14.98 15.00
N THR A 2 -40.95 14.69 13.83
CA THR A 2 -41.01 13.36 13.22
C THR A 2 -40.01 12.48 13.97
N ASP A 3 -40.49 11.36 14.49
CA ASP A 3 -39.73 10.32 15.19
C ASP A 3 -38.54 9.88 14.30
N SER A 4 -37.35 10.41 14.57
CA SER A 4 -36.16 10.28 13.72
C SER A 4 -35.39 8.99 14.03
N ARG A 5 -36.09 7.87 14.24
CA ARG A 5 -35.42 6.59 14.40
C ARG A 5 -34.81 6.20 13.06
N VAL A 6 -33.50 5.97 13.04
CA VAL A 6 -32.82 5.35 11.90
C VAL A 6 -33.46 3.97 11.69
N LEU A 7 -34.19 3.81 10.60
CA LEU A 7 -34.77 2.52 10.25
C LEU A 7 -33.65 1.49 10.06
N PRO A 8 -33.86 0.22 10.45
CA PRO A 8 -32.86 -0.82 10.25
C PRO A 8 -32.47 -0.91 8.76
N MET A 9 -31.16 -0.89 8.51
CA MET A 9 -30.61 -1.01 7.16
C MET A 9 -30.54 -2.49 6.81
N PHE A 10 -31.18 -2.92 5.73
CA PHE A 10 -31.10 -4.31 5.29
C PHE A 10 -29.82 -4.55 4.50
N ASP A 11 -29.01 -5.50 4.95
CA ASP A 11 -27.75 -5.90 4.33
C ASP A 11 -27.79 -7.40 4.00
N ALA A 12 -27.24 -7.77 2.84
CA ALA A 12 -27.29 -9.16 2.35
C ALA A 12 -26.36 -10.11 3.11
N VAL A 13 -25.33 -9.58 3.79
CA VAL A 13 -24.31 -10.35 4.52
C VAL A 13 -24.69 -10.47 5.99
N HIS A 14 -25.08 -9.35 6.61
CA HIS A 14 -25.37 -9.27 8.04
C HIS A 14 -26.86 -9.39 8.38
N GLY A 15 -27.75 -9.35 7.38
CA GLY A 15 -29.18 -9.22 7.60
C GLY A 15 -29.56 -7.80 8.01
N PRO A 16 -30.58 -7.62 8.89
CA PRO A 16 -30.92 -6.30 9.41
C PRO A 16 -29.79 -5.74 10.28
N ILE A 17 -29.21 -4.62 9.85
CA ILE A 17 -28.21 -3.86 10.60
C ILE A 17 -28.93 -2.79 11.41
N GLU A 18 -28.83 -2.95 12.72
CA GLU A 18 -29.24 -1.96 13.72
C GLU A 18 -27.98 -1.46 14.44
N LEU A 19 -27.68 -0.18 14.25
CA LEU A 19 -26.58 0.53 14.92
C LEU A 19 -27.15 1.33 16.10
N SER A 20 -27.91 0.67 16.96
CA SER A 20 -28.40 1.21 18.23
C SER A 20 -28.14 0.20 19.34
N ASP A 21 -27.50 0.68 20.40
CA ASP A 21 -27.33 -0.07 21.63
C ASP A 21 -27.40 0.94 22.79
N PRO A 22 -28.48 0.97 23.60
CA PRO A 22 -28.60 1.94 24.68
C PRO A 22 -27.45 1.92 25.69
N ARG A 23 -26.66 0.83 25.75
CA ARG A 23 -25.50 0.69 26.64
C ARG A 23 -24.23 1.21 26.00
N LEU A 24 -24.05 1.00 24.69
CA LEU A 24 -22.77 1.17 24.00
C LEU A 24 -22.81 2.17 22.83
N PHE A 25 -23.97 2.47 22.26
CA PHE A 25 -24.12 3.34 21.10
C PHE A 25 -25.50 4.02 21.09
N GLN A 26 -25.54 5.30 21.47
CA GLN A 26 -26.77 6.11 21.52
C GLN A 26 -26.65 7.33 20.60
N SER A 27 -26.25 7.07 19.36
CA SER A 27 -25.86 8.07 18.36
C SER A 27 -26.86 8.20 17.21
N GLU A 28 -28.16 8.04 17.50
CA GLU A 28 -29.24 8.13 16.51
C GLU A 28 -29.34 9.51 15.83
N ASP A 29 -28.84 10.55 16.49
CA ASP A 29 -28.79 11.93 16.01
C ASP A 29 -27.58 12.23 15.11
N VAL A 30 -26.45 11.57 15.34
CA VAL A 30 -25.20 11.77 14.57
C VAL A 30 -25.07 10.80 13.39
N LEU A 31 -25.62 9.59 13.50
CA LEU A 31 -25.53 8.58 12.45
C LEU A 31 -26.15 9.07 11.11
N PRO A 32 -27.34 9.70 11.07
CA PRO A 32 -27.85 10.30 9.84
C PRO A 32 -26.92 11.36 9.25
N ILE A 33 -26.31 12.21 10.09
CA ILE A 33 -25.37 13.26 9.65
C ILE A 33 -24.16 12.64 8.95
N LEU A 34 -23.61 11.57 9.52
CA LEU A 34 -22.49 10.85 8.93
C LEU A 34 -22.92 10.14 7.64
N LEU A 35 -24.01 9.37 7.67
CA LEU A 35 -24.49 8.62 6.51
C LEU A 35 -24.84 9.53 5.33
N GLU A 36 -25.34 10.74 5.57
CA GLU A 36 -25.64 11.74 4.54
C GLU A 36 -24.43 12.60 4.12
N SER A 37 -23.27 12.41 4.77
CA SER A 37 -22.08 13.17 4.43
C SER A 37 -21.60 12.88 3.00
N PRO A 38 -21.09 13.89 2.27
CA PRO A 38 -20.50 13.68 0.95
C PRO A 38 -19.39 12.62 0.94
N GLN A 39 -18.59 12.57 2.01
CA GLN A 39 -17.48 11.63 2.19
C GLN A 39 -17.97 10.17 2.20
N LEU A 40 -19.00 9.85 2.98
CA LEU A 40 -19.58 8.50 2.98
C LEU A 40 -20.38 8.21 1.71
N GLN A 41 -21.14 9.19 1.19
CA GLN A 41 -21.92 8.99 -0.03
C GLN A 41 -21.06 8.74 -1.27
N ARG A 42 -19.82 9.26 -1.30
CA ARG A 42 -18.83 8.92 -2.33
C ARG A 42 -18.54 7.42 -2.39
N LEU A 43 -18.51 6.72 -1.25
CA LEU A 43 -18.27 5.28 -1.18
C LEU A 43 -19.36 4.43 -1.87
N ARG A 44 -20.52 5.00 -2.21
CA ARG A 44 -21.54 4.30 -3.02
C ARG A 44 -21.13 4.14 -4.48
N ARG A 45 -20.20 4.97 -4.96
CA ARG A 45 -19.67 4.96 -6.33
C ARG A 45 -18.25 4.39 -6.40
N LEU A 46 -17.81 3.75 -5.30
CA LEU A 46 -16.58 2.98 -5.23
C LEU A 46 -16.93 1.52 -5.01
N GLN A 47 -16.56 0.66 -5.95
CA GLN A 47 -16.66 -0.78 -5.79
C GLN A 47 -15.67 -1.26 -4.73
N GLN A 48 -16.09 -2.22 -3.92
CA GLN A 48 -15.20 -2.90 -2.96
C GLN A 48 -14.13 -3.71 -3.71
N LEU A 49 -14.54 -4.36 -4.81
CA LEU A 49 -13.66 -5.10 -5.71
C LEU A 49 -13.70 -4.49 -7.12
N PRO A 50 -12.96 -3.39 -7.36
CA PRO A 50 -12.90 -2.79 -8.69
C PRO A 50 -12.43 -3.81 -9.73
N PHE A 51 -13.07 -3.79 -10.90
CA PHE A 51 -12.92 -4.80 -11.95
C PHE A 51 -13.36 -6.23 -11.58
N GLY A 52 -13.75 -6.49 -10.34
CA GLY A 52 -14.17 -7.81 -9.88
C GLY A 52 -15.31 -8.41 -10.70
N SER A 53 -16.22 -7.56 -11.21
CA SER A 53 -17.35 -7.95 -12.05
C SER A 53 -16.97 -8.65 -13.35
N TYR A 54 -15.74 -8.45 -13.84
CA TYR A 54 -15.25 -9.08 -15.07
C TYR A 54 -14.90 -10.56 -14.89
N ALA A 55 -14.48 -10.96 -13.68
CA ALA A 55 -14.30 -12.36 -13.31
C ALA A 55 -15.54 -12.94 -12.61
N PHE A 56 -16.20 -12.13 -11.77
CA PHE A 56 -17.30 -12.52 -10.89
C PHE A 56 -18.48 -11.57 -11.10
N THR A 57 -19.42 -11.94 -11.97
CA THR A 57 -20.52 -11.05 -12.39
C THR A 57 -21.36 -10.40 -11.27
N SER A 58 -21.38 -11.00 -10.07
CA SER A 58 -22.09 -10.49 -8.88
C SER A 58 -21.26 -9.57 -7.97
N ALA A 59 -19.97 -9.39 -8.25
CA ALA A 59 -19.03 -8.56 -7.49
C ALA A 59 -19.19 -7.07 -7.78
N ASN A 60 -20.37 -6.54 -7.45
CA ASN A 60 -20.73 -5.13 -7.67
C ASN A 60 -21.01 -4.39 -6.35
N HIS A 61 -20.70 -5.01 -5.21
CA HIS A 61 -20.89 -4.38 -3.90
C HIS A 61 -19.92 -3.21 -3.70
N THR A 62 -20.38 -2.21 -2.94
CA THR A 62 -19.71 -0.93 -2.80
C THR A 62 -19.02 -0.79 -1.45
N ARG A 63 -18.04 0.10 -1.37
CA ARG A 63 -17.37 0.45 -0.10
C ARG A 63 -18.32 1.04 0.93
N PHE A 64 -19.42 1.66 0.49
CA PHE A 64 -20.46 2.13 1.40
C PHE A 64 -21.12 0.99 2.19
N ALA A 65 -21.46 -0.12 1.54
CA ALA A 65 -22.05 -1.27 2.22
C ALA A 65 -21.04 -1.91 3.18
N HIS A 66 -19.77 -1.98 2.75
CA HIS A 66 -18.67 -2.43 3.59
C HIS A 66 -18.49 -1.55 4.84
N ALA A 67 -18.42 -0.23 4.70
CA ALA A 67 -18.30 0.72 5.81
C ALA A 67 -19.39 0.53 6.88
N ILE A 68 -20.65 0.33 6.47
CA ILE A 68 -21.76 0.04 7.39
C ILE A 68 -21.56 -1.31 8.08
N GLY A 69 -21.17 -2.34 7.33
CA GLY A 69 -20.94 -3.67 7.89
C GLY A 69 -19.71 -3.76 8.80
N THR A 70 -18.68 -2.95 8.56
CA THR A 70 -17.53 -2.75 9.46
C THR A 70 -17.98 -2.09 10.76
N ALA A 71 -18.77 -1.00 10.68
CA ALA A 71 -19.34 -0.36 11.87
C ALA A 71 -20.22 -1.33 12.68
N HIS A 72 -21.01 -2.16 11.99
CA HIS A 72 -21.81 -3.21 12.62
C HIS A 72 -20.93 -4.26 13.32
N SER A 73 -19.87 -4.72 12.65
CA SER A 73 -18.94 -5.71 13.20
C SER A 73 -18.19 -5.16 14.41
N ALA A 74 -17.76 -3.89 14.37
CA ALA A 74 -17.15 -3.19 15.50
C ALA A 74 -18.11 -3.13 16.70
N LEU A 75 -19.39 -2.78 16.49
CA LEU A 75 -20.40 -2.78 17.55
C LEU A 75 -20.60 -4.18 18.14
N LYS A 76 -20.66 -5.23 17.30
CA LYS A 76 -20.81 -6.62 17.75
C LYS A 76 -19.63 -7.08 18.59
N ILE A 77 -18.41 -6.70 18.22
CA ILE A 77 -17.20 -6.97 18.99
C ILE A 77 -17.27 -6.25 20.34
N MET A 78 -17.59 -4.94 20.37
CA MET A 78 -17.72 -4.19 21.62
C MET A 78 -18.78 -4.80 22.55
N GLN A 79 -19.92 -5.23 22.00
CA GLN A 79 -20.96 -5.96 22.74
C GLN A 79 -20.45 -7.29 23.32
N GLN A 80 -19.60 -8.02 22.59
CA GLN A 80 -19.01 -9.26 23.07
C GLN A 80 -17.99 -9.01 24.19
N LEU A 81 -17.07 -8.05 24.01
CA LEU A 81 -16.08 -7.69 25.02
C LEU A 81 -16.74 -7.20 26.31
N HIS A 82 -17.77 -6.37 26.21
CA HIS A 82 -18.53 -5.91 27.37
C HIS A 82 -19.24 -7.07 28.09
N ARG A 83 -19.85 -8.00 27.35
CA ARG A 83 -20.48 -9.21 27.94
C ARG A 83 -19.46 -10.12 28.64
N ASN A 84 -18.24 -10.18 28.13
CA ASN A 84 -17.17 -11.01 28.70
C ASN A 84 -16.40 -10.33 29.84
N GLY A 85 -16.79 -9.12 30.24
CA GLY A 85 -16.18 -8.40 31.37
C GLY A 85 -14.86 -7.71 31.05
N PHE A 86 -14.59 -7.37 29.78
CA PHE A 86 -13.39 -6.61 29.40
C PHE A 86 -13.30 -5.25 30.11
N PHE A 87 -14.43 -4.59 30.31
CA PHE A 87 -14.54 -3.30 30.99
C PHE A 87 -14.76 -3.48 32.50
N ASP A 88 -13.82 -4.15 33.17
CA ASP A 88 -13.78 -4.18 34.63
C ASP A 88 -13.21 -2.88 35.22
N ASP A 89 -13.17 -2.78 36.55
CA ASP A 89 -12.72 -1.57 37.26
C ASP A 89 -11.26 -1.20 36.92
N GLU A 90 -10.39 -2.21 36.75
CA GLU A 90 -8.97 -1.98 36.45
C GLU A 90 -8.77 -1.50 35.02
N ALA A 91 -9.35 -2.21 34.04
CA ALA A 91 -9.28 -1.86 32.63
C ALA A 91 -9.89 -0.47 32.38
N THR A 92 -11.03 -0.17 33.00
CA THR A 92 -11.70 1.14 32.87
C THR A 92 -10.84 2.26 33.44
N ARG A 93 -10.22 2.06 34.62
CA ARG A 93 -9.30 3.03 35.22
C ARG A 93 -8.08 3.29 34.33
N LEU A 94 -7.49 2.24 33.75
CA LEU A 94 -6.36 2.37 32.82
C LEU A 94 -6.76 3.11 31.54
N LEU A 95 -7.91 2.76 30.94
CA LEU A 95 -8.44 3.43 29.76
C LEU A 95 -8.72 4.91 30.00
N ARG A 96 -9.24 5.29 31.17
CA ARG A 96 -9.45 6.69 31.54
C ARG A 96 -8.13 7.47 31.63
N GLY A 97 -7.09 6.86 32.21
CA GLY A 97 -5.75 7.44 32.21
C GLY A 97 -5.18 7.61 30.79
N SER A 98 -5.42 6.63 29.91
CA SER A 98 -5.02 6.67 28.50
C SER A 98 -5.78 7.69 27.67
N LEU A 99 -7.05 7.96 28.01
CA LEU A 99 -7.99 8.75 27.21
C LEU A 99 -8.56 9.90 28.05
N PRO A 100 -7.73 10.90 28.40
CA PRO A 100 -8.18 12.02 29.23
C PRO A 100 -9.27 12.85 28.55
N ALA A 101 -9.29 12.94 27.22
CA ALA A 101 -10.31 13.66 26.46
C ALA A 101 -11.73 13.09 26.61
N LEU A 102 -11.85 11.79 26.91
CA LEU A 102 -13.14 11.15 27.19
C LEU A 102 -13.46 11.07 28.69
N SER A 103 -12.52 11.44 29.55
CA SER A 103 -12.61 11.21 30.98
C SER A 103 -13.13 12.45 31.71
N ASP A 104 -14.33 12.33 32.27
CA ASP A 104 -14.82 13.22 33.33
C ASP A 104 -14.48 12.61 34.70
N GLU A 105 -13.81 13.38 35.57
CA GLU A 105 -13.38 13.00 36.93
C GLU A 105 -14.55 12.50 37.79
N HIS A 106 -15.77 12.98 37.52
CA HIS A 106 -16.99 12.59 38.24
C HIS A 106 -17.98 11.77 37.37
N GLY A 107 -17.58 11.41 36.15
CA GLY A 107 -18.44 10.71 35.19
C GLY A 107 -18.57 9.22 35.49
N ARG A 108 -19.75 8.62 35.24
CA ARG A 108 -19.99 7.19 35.44
C ARG A 108 -19.19 6.35 34.42
N ASP A 109 -18.67 5.20 34.83
CA ASP A 109 -17.92 4.30 33.95
C ASP A 109 -18.72 3.86 32.72
N GLN A 110 -20.03 3.63 32.87
CA GLN A 110 -20.89 3.31 31.74
C GLN A 110 -20.99 4.44 30.71
N ASP A 111 -20.86 5.71 31.11
CA ASP A 111 -20.88 6.83 30.17
C ASP A 111 -19.54 6.91 29.41
N PHE A 112 -18.41 6.67 30.10
CA PHE A 112 -17.09 6.56 29.46
C PHE A 112 -17.01 5.40 28.46
N VAL A 113 -17.42 4.19 28.86
CA VAL A 113 -17.40 3.00 28.00
C VAL A 113 -18.30 3.20 26.78
N ARG A 114 -19.45 3.89 26.94
CA ARG A 114 -20.32 4.25 25.82
C ARG A 114 -19.64 5.23 24.88
N ALA A 115 -19.06 6.31 25.38
CA ALA A 115 -18.35 7.27 24.54
C ALA A 115 -17.21 6.58 23.75
N LEU A 116 -16.42 5.73 24.40
CA LEU A 116 -15.37 4.95 23.75
C LEU A 116 -15.91 4.00 22.67
N SER A 117 -17.04 3.33 22.95
CA SER A 117 -17.72 2.46 22.00
C SER A 117 -18.27 3.22 20.79
N GLU A 118 -18.79 4.42 21.00
CA GLU A 118 -19.22 5.30 19.90
C GLU A 118 -18.04 5.67 19.01
N HIS A 119 -16.89 6.05 19.58
CA HIS A 119 -15.68 6.34 18.79
C HIS A 119 -15.22 5.12 17.97
N MET A 120 -15.25 3.93 18.57
CA MET A 120 -14.86 2.68 17.89
C MET A 120 -15.77 2.37 16.69
N VAL A 121 -17.09 2.50 16.87
CA VAL A 121 -18.08 2.25 15.80
C VAL A 121 -17.97 3.30 14.69
N ILE A 122 -17.81 4.59 15.06
CA ILE A 122 -17.63 5.66 14.07
C ILE A 122 -16.31 5.51 13.32
N ALA A 123 -15.21 5.16 13.99
CA ALA A 123 -13.94 4.87 13.33
C ALA A 123 -14.08 3.74 12.31
N GLY A 124 -14.77 2.64 12.66
CA GLY A 124 -15.08 1.56 11.72
C GLY A 124 -15.96 2.00 10.54
N LEU A 125 -16.86 2.95 10.74
CA LEU A 125 -17.69 3.51 9.67
C LEU A 125 -16.87 4.39 8.70
N VAL A 126 -15.90 5.15 9.20
CA VAL A 126 -15.23 6.20 8.42
C VAL A 126 -13.81 5.86 7.96
N GLN A 127 -13.22 4.75 8.41
CA GLN A 127 -11.82 4.41 8.11
C GLN A 127 -11.48 4.35 6.61
N ASP A 128 -12.48 4.09 5.77
CA ASP A 128 -12.35 3.91 4.32
C ASP A 128 -12.78 5.13 3.48
N ILE A 129 -13.17 6.26 4.10
CA ILE A 129 -13.59 7.45 3.33
C ILE A 129 -12.46 8.06 2.49
N GLY A 130 -11.21 7.83 2.89
CA GLY A 130 -9.97 8.25 2.21
C GLY A 130 -9.53 7.38 1.04
N GLU A 131 -10.31 6.36 0.67
CA GLU A 131 -9.92 5.40 -0.36
C GLU A 131 -10.04 5.95 -1.79
N LEU A 132 -9.09 5.57 -2.67
CA LEU A 132 -9.10 5.91 -4.10
C LEU A 132 -9.84 4.86 -4.95
N PRO A 133 -10.43 5.26 -6.09
CA PRO A 133 -10.95 4.28 -7.05
C PRO A 133 -9.81 3.42 -7.60
N PHE A 134 -10.06 2.14 -7.85
CA PHE A 134 -9.04 1.23 -8.39
C PHE A 134 -7.70 1.22 -7.62
N LYS A 135 -7.73 1.31 -6.28
CA LYS A 135 -6.56 1.52 -5.40
C LYS A 135 -5.28 0.77 -5.79
N ALA A 136 -5.38 -0.50 -6.18
CA ALA A 136 -4.23 -1.34 -6.52
C ALA A 136 -3.37 -0.77 -7.67
N ALA A 137 -3.98 0.04 -8.56
CA ALA A 137 -3.27 0.80 -9.58
C ALA A 137 -3.05 2.26 -9.15
N THR A 138 -4.06 2.94 -8.61
CA THR A 138 -3.95 4.39 -8.32
C THR A 138 -2.98 4.73 -7.20
N ASP A 139 -2.82 3.86 -6.19
CA ASP A 139 -1.89 4.10 -5.07
C ASP A 139 -0.42 4.18 -5.52
N LEU A 140 -0.10 3.65 -6.71
CA LEU A 140 1.24 3.77 -7.30
C LEU A 140 1.52 5.17 -7.85
N PHE A 141 0.48 5.94 -8.17
CA PHE A 141 0.55 7.12 -9.02
C PHE A 141 -0.08 8.38 -8.42
N PHE A 142 -0.97 8.23 -7.45
CA PHE A 142 -1.61 9.33 -6.74
C PHE A 142 -1.15 9.38 -5.29
N TYR A 143 -1.01 10.60 -4.78
CA TYR A 143 -0.59 10.86 -3.42
C TYR A 143 -1.24 12.13 -2.89
N ALA A 144 -1.33 12.24 -1.56
CA ALA A 144 -1.87 13.44 -0.94
C ALA A 144 -1.00 14.67 -1.25
N ASP A 145 -1.64 15.74 -1.71
CA ASP A 145 -0.97 17.02 -1.93
C ASP A 145 -0.37 17.57 -0.62
N PRO A 146 0.81 18.24 -0.65
CA PRO A 146 1.43 18.79 0.55
C PRO A 146 0.52 19.69 1.39
N ALA A 147 -0.43 20.42 0.79
CA ALA A 147 -1.39 21.22 1.54
C ALA A 147 -2.38 20.37 2.35
N VAL A 148 -2.80 19.21 1.80
CA VAL A 148 -3.65 18.24 2.49
C VAL A 148 -2.88 17.63 3.67
N VAL A 149 -1.62 17.23 3.44
CA VAL A 149 -0.73 16.69 4.48
C VAL A 149 -0.47 17.72 5.58
N ALA A 150 -0.22 18.98 5.21
CA ALA A 150 0.02 20.07 6.15
C ALA A 150 -1.19 20.30 7.05
N ARG A 151 -2.41 20.37 6.49
CA ARG A 151 -3.64 20.51 7.29
C ARG A 151 -3.80 19.39 8.31
N VAL A 152 -3.63 18.13 7.90
CA VAL A 152 -3.73 16.99 8.82
C VAL A 152 -2.65 17.05 9.91
N SER A 153 -1.43 17.47 9.54
CA SER A 153 -0.32 17.61 10.49
C SER A 153 -0.58 18.71 11.53
N GLU A 154 -1.13 19.85 11.09
CA GLU A 154 -1.43 21.00 11.93
C GLU A 154 -2.61 20.72 12.86
N ASP A 155 -3.74 20.23 12.33
CA ASP A 155 -4.98 20.04 13.10
C ASP A 155 -4.88 18.91 14.14
N LEU A 156 -4.01 17.92 13.90
CA LEU A 156 -3.80 16.78 14.81
C LEU A 156 -2.47 16.82 15.55
N GLU A 157 -1.63 17.82 15.29
CA GLU A 157 -0.28 17.97 15.85
C GLU A 157 0.58 16.70 15.65
N ILE A 158 0.53 16.12 14.45
CA ILE A 158 1.27 14.90 14.09
C ILE A 158 2.17 15.09 12.88
N ARG A 159 3.07 14.13 12.72
CA ARG A 159 3.84 13.91 11.51
C ARG A 159 3.02 13.13 10.49
N ALA A 160 2.03 13.78 9.86
CA ALA A 160 1.07 13.09 8.97
C ALA A 160 1.73 12.52 7.71
N HIS A 161 2.92 13.01 7.37
CA HIS A 161 3.73 12.51 6.27
C HIS A 161 4.28 11.08 6.48
N ASP A 162 4.26 10.58 7.73
CA ASP A 162 4.60 9.19 8.08
C ASP A 162 3.45 8.23 7.73
N LEU A 163 2.26 8.77 7.44
CA LEU A 163 1.05 8.00 7.17
C LEU A 163 0.92 7.61 5.69
N GLY A 164 0.18 6.52 5.46
CA GLY A 164 -0.27 6.18 4.11
C GLY A 164 -1.20 7.26 3.54
N HIS A 165 -1.21 7.42 2.21
CA HIS A 165 -2.06 8.43 1.55
C HIS A 165 -3.56 8.21 1.80
N LYS A 166 -4.01 6.96 1.90
CA LYS A 166 -5.37 6.60 2.33
C LYS A 166 -5.70 7.25 3.68
N ASP A 167 -4.83 7.06 4.68
CA ASP A 167 -5.04 7.57 6.02
C ASP A 167 -5.05 9.10 6.03
N ILE A 168 -4.15 9.74 5.29
CA ILE A 168 -4.13 11.20 5.14
C ILE A 168 -5.48 11.71 4.60
N PHE A 169 -6.01 11.10 3.53
CA PHE A 169 -7.31 11.50 2.99
C PHE A 169 -8.48 11.16 3.93
N THR A 170 -8.41 10.05 4.65
CA THR A 170 -9.42 9.68 5.66
C THR A 170 -9.45 10.73 6.76
N LEU A 171 -8.30 11.09 7.34
CA LEU A 171 -8.20 12.09 8.41
C LEU A 171 -8.62 13.48 7.91
N HIS A 172 -8.16 13.89 6.73
CA HIS A 172 -8.61 15.14 6.10
C HIS A 172 -10.14 15.17 5.91
N GLY A 173 -10.74 14.05 5.48
CA GLY A 173 -12.18 13.90 5.31
C GLY A 173 -12.95 14.00 6.63
N ILE A 174 -12.42 13.43 7.72
CA ILE A 174 -13.00 13.53 9.07
C ILE A 174 -12.95 14.99 9.55
N ILE A 175 -11.79 15.64 9.45
CA ILE A 175 -11.60 17.04 9.85
C ILE A 175 -12.60 17.93 9.10
N ASP A 176 -12.67 17.83 7.77
CA ASP A 176 -13.57 18.65 6.95
C ASP A 176 -15.05 18.40 7.26
N LEU A 177 -15.43 17.15 7.55
CA LEU A 177 -16.79 16.80 7.97
C LEU A 177 -17.14 17.41 9.33
N PHE A 178 -16.23 17.34 10.30
CA PHE A 178 -16.46 17.77 11.67
C PHE A 178 -16.43 19.30 11.79
N ASP A 179 -15.58 19.98 11.01
CA ASP A 179 -15.57 21.44 10.88
C ASP A 179 -16.93 21.98 10.40
N ARG A 180 -17.61 21.25 9.51
CA ARG A 180 -18.92 21.64 8.95
C ARG A 180 -20.10 21.26 9.85
N LYS A 181 -19.90 20.40 10.85
CA LYS A 181 -20.95 19.81 11.68
C LYS A 181 -20.58 19.91 13.16
N PRO A 182 -20.91 21.03 13.83
CA PRO A 182 -20.54 21.27 15.24
C PRO A 182 -20.93 20.14 16.20
N LEU A 183 -22.10 19.51 16.00
CA LEU A 183 -22.54 18.37 16.82
C LEU A 183 -21.55 17.20 16.83
N LEU A 184 -20.86 16.93 15.70
CA LEU A 184 -19.84 15.89 15.64
C LEU A 184 -18.60 16.30 16.42
N ARG A 185 -18.16 17.55 16.27
CA ARG A 185 -16.97 18.08 16.95
C ARG A 185 -17.14 18.17 18.46
N ASP A 186 -18.34 18.48 18.93
CA ASP A 186 -18.65 18.57 20.36
C ASP A 186 -18.74 17.18 21.02
N ARG A 187 -19.07 16.14 20.25
CA ARG A 187 -19.32 14.78 20.76
C ARG A 187 -18.12 13.85 20.63
N PHE A 188 -17.30 14.03 19.60
CA PHE A 188 -16.24 13.10 19.25
C PHE A 188 -14.87 13.79 19.25
N ASP A 189 -13.91 13.12 19.88
CA ASP A 189 -12.50 13.48 19.85
C ASP A 189 -11.85 12.97 18.56
N ILE A 190 -11.45 13.91 17.69
CA ILE A 190 -10.83 13.58 16.39
C ILE A 190 -9.47 12.91 16.60
N GLY A 191 -8.72 13.29 17.64
CA GLY A 191 -7.43 12.67 17.96
C GLY A 191 -7.55 11.19 18.28
N LEU A 192 -8.58 10.80 19.03
CA LEU A 192 -8.89 9.41 19.32
C LEU A 192 -9.35 8.65 18.08
N LEU A 193 -10.22 9.23 17.25
CA LEU A 193 -10.59 8.62 15.96
C LEU A 193 -9.36 8.38 15.09
N ALA A 194 -8.47 9.37 15.00
CA ALA A 194 -7.22 9.27 14.26
C ALA A 194 -6.29 8.19 14.83
N HIS A 195 -6.17 8.10 16.16
CA HIS A 195 -5.40 7.05 16.83
C HIS A 195 -5.98 5.66 16.55
N MET A 196 -7.29 5.50 16.63
CA MET A 196 -7.99 4.24 16.37
C MET A 196 -7.78 3.77 14.93
N ILE A 197 -7.88 4.67 13.96
CA ILE A 197 -7.72 4.35 12.53
C ILE A 197 -6.24 4.07 12.19
N THR A 198 -5.33 4.96 12.59
CA THR A 198 -3.94 4.95 12.08
C THR A 198 -2.92 4.29 13.00
N GLY A 199 -3.19 4.25 14.31
CA GLY A 199 -2.26 3.74 15.32
C GLY A 199 -1.22 4.73 15.78
N VAL A 200 -1.14 5.87 15.10
CA VAL A 200 -0.24 6.94 15.49
C VAL A 200 -0.71 7.52 16.82
N ARG A 201 0.26 7.80 17.71
CA ARG A 201 -0.02 8.47 18.97
C ARG A 201 -0.38 9.93 18.70
N ILE A 202 -1.56 10.35 19.18
CA ILE A 202 -2.08 11.71 19.01
C ILE A 202 -2.18 12.40 20.37
N GLY A 203 -1.68 13.64 20.47
CA GLY A 203 -1.84 14.50 21.64
C GLY A 203 -1.47 13.83 22.97
N THR A 204 -2.41 13.87 23.93
CA THR A 204 -2.24 13.35 25.29
C THR A 204 -2.59 11.86 25.44
N ILE A 205 -2.85 11.14 24.34
CA ILE A 205 -3.18 9.71 24.42
C ILE A 205 -1.97 8.94 24.92
N GLU A 206 -2.15 8.16 25.99
CA GLU A 206 -1.12 7.27 26.53
C GLU A 206 -1.45 5.81 26.24
N GLN A 207 -0.45 5.03 25.85
CA GLN A 207 -0.64 3.60 25.59
C GLN A 207 -0.85 2.85 26.89
N SER A 208 -1.84 1.97 26.91
CA SER A 208 -2.08 1.01 27.98
C SER A 208 -2.48 -0.34 27.37
N PRO A 209 -2.28 -1.45 28.10
CA PRO A 209 -2.69 -2.78 27.63
C PRO A 209 -4.14 -2.85 27.12
N PRO A 210 -5.16 -2.29 27.81
CA PRO A 210 -6.54 -2.32 27.30
C PRO A 210 -6.74 -1.42 26.07
N LEU A 211 -6.04 -0.29 25.95
CA LEU A 211 -6.14 0.53 24.73
C LEU A 211 -5.53 -0.20 23.53
N ALA A 212 -4.36 -0.82 23.70
CA ALA A 212 -3.73 -1.64 22.67
C ALA A 212 -4.61 -2.84 22.27
N ALA A 213 -5.27 -3.48 23.25
CA ALA A 213 -6.24 -4.54 23.01
C ALA A 213 -7.43 -4.05 22.16
N LEU A 214 -8.00 -2.89 22.48
CA LEU A 214 -9.13 -2.33 21.72
C LEU A 214 -8.75 -1.91 20.29
N ARG A 215 -7.49 -1.56 20.04
CA ARG A 215 -7.03 -1.22 18.69
C ARG A 215 -7.18 -2.39 17.71
N HIS A 216 -7.01 -3.63 18.18
CA HIS A 216 -7.20 -4.84 17.36
C HIS A 216 -8.61 -5.00 16.79
N ILE A 217 -9.59 -4.23 17.28
CA ILE A 217 -10.96 -4.21 16.72
C ILE A 217 -10.99 -3.58 15.33
N LEU A 218 -10.11 -2.62 15.03
CA LEU A 218 -10.05 -1.96 13.71
C LEU A 218 -8.83 -2.40 12.90
N ASP A 219 -7.73 -2.73 13.57
CA ASP A 219 -6.50 -3.16 12.94
C ASP A 219 -5.86 -4.32 13.71
N GLY A 220 -6.23 -5.55 13.33
CA GLY A 220 -5.78 -6.78 13.99
C GLY A 220 -6.15 -8.02 13.19
N VAL A 221 -5.44 -9.15 13.36
CA VAL A 221 -5.60 -10.32 12.46
C VAL A 221 -7.05 -10.78 12.26
N VAL A 222 -7.87 -10.59 13.30
CA VAL A 222 -9.34 -10.64 13.20
C VAL A 222 -9.92 -9.32 13.73
N ASP A 223 -10.19 -8.39 12.83
CA ASP A 223 -10.77 -7.07 13.09
C ASP A 223 -12.13 -6.91 12.40
N ALA A 224 -12.83 -5.82 12.70
CA ALA A 224 -14.14 -5.50 12.15
C ALA A 224 -14.11 -5.34 10.62
N ASP A 225 -13.02 -4.78 10.08
CA ASP A 225 -12.80 -4.57 8.66
C ASP A 225 -12.77 -5.91 7.90
N ARG A 226 -11.90 -6.81 8.34
CA ARG A 226 -11.68 -8.14 7.77
C ARG A 226 -12.88 -9.03 7.99
N LEU A 227 -13.56 -8.91 9.13
CA LEU A 227 -14.82 -9.63 9.36
C LEU A 227 -15.89 -9.24 8.34
N ASP A 228 -16.03 -7.97 7.97
CA ASP A 228 -16.98 -7.59 6.92
C ASP A 228 -16.49 -8.02 5.53
N TYR A 229 -15.33 -7.54 5.07
CA TYR A 229 -14.98 -7.71 3.66
C TYR A 229 -14.79 -9.17 3.28
N VAL A 230 -14.24 -10.02 4.17
CA VAL A 230 -14.05 -11.44 3.86
C VAL A 230 -15.40 -12.13 3.61
N HIS A 231 -16.39 -11.89 4.47
CA HIS A 231 -17.71 -12.50 4.28
C HIS A 231 -18.47 -11.87 3.11
N ARG A 232 -18.35 -10.55 2.94
CA ARG A 232 -19.01 -9.80 1.87
C ARG A 232 -18.46 -10.16 0.49
N ASP A 233 -17.15 -10.14 0.33
CA ASP A 233 -16.51 -10.54 -0.93
C ASP A 233 -16.85 -11.98 -1.27
N ALA A 234 -16.79 -12.89 -0.31
CA ALA A 234 -17.16 -14.29 -0.52
C ALA A 234 -18.63 -14.44 -0.94
N HIS A 235 -19.55 -13.70 -0.31
CA HIS A 235 -20.97 -13.70 -0.65
C HIS A 235 -21.20 -13.24 -2.10
N HIS A 236 -20.49 -12.21 -2.55
CA HIS A 236 -20.66 -11.61 -3.88
C HIS A 236 -19.82 -12.26 -5.00
N THR A 237 -18.92 -13.19 -4.70
CA THR A 237 -18.01 -13.81 -5.69
C THR A 237 -18.16 -15.33 -5.75
N ILE A 238 -17.67 -16.02 -4.74
CA ILE A 238 -17.49 -17.49 -4.71
C ILE A 238 -18.63 -18.22 -3.99
N GLY A 239 -19.59 -17.50 -3.41
CA GLY A 239 -20.80 -18.07 -2.81
C GLY A 239 -20.56 -18.92 -1.57
N VAL A 240 -19.41 -18.78 -0.90
CA VAL A 240 -18.99 -19.65 0.22
C VAL A 240 -19.54 -19.19 1.58
N GLY A 241 -20.69 -18.50 1.59
CA GLY A 241 -21.32 -17.91 2.78
C GLY A 241 -21.78 -18.90 3.87
N HIS A 242 -21.35 -20.16 3.82
CA HIS A 242 -21.66 -21.19 4.81
C HIS A 242 -20.44 -21.77 5.54
N LEU A 243 -19.20 -21.43 5.12
CA LEU A 243 -18.00 -21.93 5.82
C LEU A 243 -17.84 -21.28 7.20
N THR A 244 -18.16 -19.99 7.30
CA THR A 244 -18.11 -19.20 8.54
C THR A 244 -19.09 -18.03 8.45
N SER A 245 -19.37 -17.40 9.58
CA SER A 245 -20.16 -16.16 9.68
C SER A 245 -19.55 -15.23 10.74
N VAL A 246 -19.76 -13.93 10.57
CA VAL A 246 -19.33 -12.90 11.52
C VAL A 246 -19.82 -13.22 12.94
N SER A 247 -21.09 -13.61 13.08
CA SER A 247 -21.68 -13.93 14.38
C SER A 247 -21.03 -15.13 15.06
N GLN A 248 -20.59 -16.15 14.31
CA GLN A 248 -19.89 -17.30 14.87
C GLN A 248 -18.49 -16.91 15.36
N VAL A 249 -17.75 -16.14 14.57
CA VAL A 249 -16.40 -15.69 14.96
C VAL A 249 -16.46 -14.76 16.17
N VAL A 250 -17.29 -13.71 16.11
CA VAL A 250 -17.45 -12.77 17.22
C VAL A 250 -18.04 -13.46 18.45
N GLY A 251 -18.99 -14.39 18.29
CA GLY A 251 -19.56 -15.15 19.40
C GLY A 251 -18.53 -16.00 20.16
N SER A 252 -17.48 -16.46 19.47
CA SER A 252 -16.36 -17.21 20.07
C SER A 252 -15.24 -16.32 20.64
N LEU A 253 -15.25 -15.01 20.38
CA LEU A 253 -14.23 -14.10 20.89
C LEU A 253 -14.40 -13.92 22.40
N ILE A 254 -13.31 -14.15 23.15
CA ILE A 254 -13.24 -13.91 24.60
C ILE A 254 -12.81 -12.47 24.86
N THR A 255 -11.64 -12.10 24.35
CA THR A 255 -11.00 -10.80 24.54
C THR A 255 -10.01 -10.50 23.42
N TYR A 256 -9.55 -9.26 23.35
CA TYR A 256 -8.24 -8.94 22.77
C TYR A 256 -7.25 -8.67 23.92
N ASP A 257 -5.98 -8.92 23.69
CA ASP A 257 -4.88 -8.36 24.50
C ASP A 257 -3.82 -7.73 23.58
N GLU A 258 -2.65 -7.39 24.12
CA GLU A 258 -1.56 -6.78 23.35
C GLU A 258 -1.12 -7.61 22.14
N GLN A 259 -1.21 -8.94 22.20
CA GLN A 259 -0.79 -9.85 21.13
C GLN A 259 -1.86 -10.05 20.06
N GLY A 260 -3.14 -9.88 20.40
CA GLY A 260 -4.26 -10.05 19.48
C GLY A 260 -5.45 -10.79 20.08
N PRO A 261 -6.37 -11.30 19.24
CA PRO A 261 -7.62 -11.90 19.71
C PRO A 261 -7.42 -13.26 20.38
N VAL A 262 -8.23 -13.49 21.42
CA VAL A 262 -8.32 -14.76 22.14
C VAL A 262 -9.74 -15.31 21.99
N PHE A 263 -9.84 -16.54 21.48
CA PHE A 263 -11.12 -17.22 21.22
C PHE A 263 -11.35 -18.38 22.19
N ASP A 264 -12.62 -18.73 22.44
CA ASP A 264 -13.00 -19.92 23.20
C ASP A 264 -12.90 -21.21 22.38
N SER A 265 -12.98 -21.09 21.06
CA SER A 265 -13.04 -22.18 20.11
C SER A 265 -12.23 -21.86 18.87
N LYS A 266 -11.44 -22.83 18.42
CA LYS A 266 -10.63 -22.73 17.20
C LYS A 266 -11.46 -22.75 15.91
N GLY A 267 -12.63 -23.40 15.91
CA GLY A 267 -13.38 -23.70 14.69
C GLY A 267 -13.76 -22.46 13.88
N PRO A 268 -14.51 -21.50 14.45
CA PRO A 268 -14.96 -20.30 13.73
C PRO A 268 -13.81 -19.48 13.15
N VAL A 269 -12.77 -19.24 13.94
CA VAL A 269 -11.61 -18.44 13.50
C VAL A 269 -10.75 -19.17 12.46
N SER A 270 -10.56 -20.48 12.57
CA SER A 270 -9.89 -21.27 11.54
C SER A 270 -10.64 -21.21 10.21
N ASN A 271 -11.96 -21.33 10.23
CA ASN A 271 -12.79 -21.24 9.03
C ASN A 271 -12.74 -19.84 8.39
N PHE A 272 -12.71 -18.79 9.21
CA PHE A 272 -12.53 -17.41 8.74
C PHE A 272 -11.18 -17.20 8.03
N LEU A 273 -10.08 -17.65 8.64
CA LEU A 273 -8.75 -17.53 8.04
C LEU A 273 -8.65 -18.35 6.74
N MET A 274 -9.27 -19.53 6.70
CA MET A 274 -9.36 -20.34 5.48
C MET A 274 -10.15 -19.63 4.38
N LEU A 275 -11.30 -19.02 4.71
CA LEU A 275 -12.09 -18.26 3.74
C LEU A 275 -11.29 -17.09 3.16
N ARG A 276 -10.55 -16.37 4.01
CA ARG A 276 -9.66 -15.27 3.58
C ARG A 276 -8.54 -15.76 2.66
N ALA A 277 -7.98 -16.95 2.91
CA ALA A 277 -7.01 -17.59 2.03
C ALA A 277 -7.60 -17.97 0.66
N ILE A 278 -8.82 -18.50 0.64
CA ILE A 278 -9.55 -18.83 -0.58
C ILE A 278 -9.80 -17.57 -1.42
N LEU A 279 -10.21 -16.46 -0.80
CA LEU A 279 -10.43 -15.19 -1.51
C LEU A 279 -9.13 -14.66 -2.13
N ARG A 280 -8.02 -14.67 -1.40
CA ARG A 280 -6.72 -14.25 -1.93
C ARG A 280 -6.29 -15.09 -3.14
N SER A 281 -6.55 -16.39 -3.11
CA SER A 281 -6.12 -17.32 -4.16
C SER A 281 -7.05 -17.41 -5.37
N GLN A 282 -8.35 -17.16 -5.21
CA GLN A 282 -9.33 -17.30 -6.29
C GLN A 282 -9.86 -15.97 -6.81
N VAL A 283 -10.10 -15.00 -5.92
CA VAL A 283 -10.80 -13.76 -6.26
C VAL A 283 -9.81 -12.64 -6.52
N TYR A 284 -8.96 -12.36 -5.54
CA TYR A 284 -8.10 -11.17 -5.63
C TYR A 284 -6.91 -11.37 -6.58
N SER A 285 -6.49 -12.61 -6.80
CA SER A 285 -5.46 -12.99 -7.76
C SER A 285 -6.01 -13.29 -9.17
N ALA A 286 -7.35 -13.21 -9.38
CA ALA A 286 -8.00 -13.61 -10.62
C ALA A 286 -7.37 -12.88 -11.84
N PRO A 287 -6.87 -13.61 -12.85
CA PRO A 287 -6.14 -13.02 -13.97
C PRO A 287 -6.89 -11.90 -14.70
N GLU A 288 -8.21 -12.01 -14.85
CA GLU A 288 -9.04 -11.01 -15.51
C GLU A 288 -9.06 -9.66 -14.74
N ASN A 289 -9.06 -9.71 -13.40
CA ASN A 289 -9.01 -8.53 -12.55
C ASN A 289 -7.60 -7.92 -12.59
N ARG A 290 -6.58 -8.77 -12.40
CA ARG A 290 -5.17 -8.40 -12.44
C ARG A 290 -4.81 -7.72 -13.76
N PHE A 291 -5.28 -8.29 -14.87
CA PHE A 291 -5.09 -7.72 -16.20
C PHE A 291 -5.50 -6.26 -16.27
N ARG A 292 -6.70 -5.93 -15.77
CA ARG A 292 -7.23 -4.55 -15.83
C ARG A 292 -6.48 -3.58 -14.94
N PHE A 293 -6.07 -4.01 -13.74
CA PHE A 293 -5.17 -3.21 -12.92
C PHE A 293 -3.83 -2.95 -13.62
N THR A 294 -3.26 -3.96 -14.29
CA THR A 294 -2.04 -3.79 -15.10
C THR A 294 -2.26 -2.79 -16.24
N LEU A 295 -3.36 -2.91 -16.98
CA LEU A 295 -3.69 -1.98 -18.07
C LEU A 295 -3.81 -0.54 -17.55
N LEU A 296 -4.50 -0.36 -16.44
CA LEU A 296 -4.66 0.96 -15.82
C LEU A 296 -3.31 1.52 -15.35
N ALA A 297 -2.46 0.70 -14.73
CA ALA A 297 -1.14 1.12 -14.30
C ALA A 297 -0.26 1.56 -15.47
N VAL A 298 -0.31 0.85 -16.60
CA VAL A 298 0.39 1.24 -17.84
C VAL A 298 -0.09 2.60 -18.34
N VAL A 299 -1.41 2.84 -18.34
CA VAL A 299 -1.99 4.12 -18.80
C VAL A 299 -1.55 5.27 -17.88
N LEU A 300 -1.67 5.11 -16.56
CA LEU A 300 -1.30 6.15 -15.59
C LEU A 300 0.20 6.43 -15.59
N SER A 301 1.04 5.39 -15.70
CA SER A 301 2.49 5.54 -15.86
C SER A 301 2.85 6.34 -17.10
N GLU A 302 2.21 6.06 -18.24
CA GLU A 302 2.41 6.81 -19.47
C GLU A 302 2.01 8.28 -19.32
N PHE A 303 0.92 8.58 -18.62
CA PHE A 303 0.49 9.95 -18.37
C PHE A 303 1.53 10.68 -17.52
N LEU A 304 1.93 10.14 -16.38
CA LEU A 304 2.93 10.78 -15.51
C LEU A 304 4.28 10.99 -16.19
N ARG A 305 4.72 10.02 -17.01
CA ARG A 305 6.05 10.06 -17.61
C ARG A 305 6.12 10.86 -18.91
N ARG A 306 5.06 10.91 -19.71
CA ARG A 306 5.14 11.50 -21.06
C ARG A 306 4.14 12.62 -21.31
N HIS A 307 3.06 12.66 -20.55
CA HIS A 307 2.01 13.68 -20.67
C HIS A 307 1.55 14.14 -19.27
N PRO A 308 2.46 14.60 -18.40
CA PRO A 308 2.14 14.93 -17.00
C PRO A 308 1.06 16.00 -16.88
N GLU A 309 0.90 16.85 -17.91
CA GLU A 309 -0.16 17.85 -18.00
C GLU A 309 -1.57 17.24 -18.04
N TRP A 310 -1.69 15.96 -18.42
CA TRP A 310 -2.97 15.25 -18.39
C TRP A 310 -3.35 14.86 -16.96
N MET A 311 -2.39 14.58 -16.08
CA MET A 311 -2.69 14.26 -14.68
C MET A 311 -3.33 15.46 -13.97
N GLU A 312 -2.80 16.67 -14.19
CA GLU A 312 -3.37 17.91 -13.68
C GLU A 312 -4.74 18.18 -14.30
N ARG A 313 -4.84 18.20 -15.63
CA ARG A 313 -6.08 18.58 -16.34
C ARG A 313 -7.23 17.59 -16.12
N VAL A 314 -6.93 16.31 -16.02
CA VAL A 314 -7.95 15.24 -15.98
C VAL A 314 -8.33 14.89 -14.55
N PHE A 315 -7.36 14.87 -13.63
CA PHE A 315 -7.57 14.38 -12.27
C PHE A 315 -7.33 15.44 -11.18
N ASP A 316 -6.95 16.66 -11.55
CA ASP A 316 -6.51 17.70 -10.60
C ASP A 316 -5.37 17.18 -9.71
N ALA A 317 -4.45 16.47 -10.36
CA ALA A 317 -3.35 15.76 -9.72
C ALA A 317 -2.02 16.06 -10.43
N PRO A 318 -1.50 17.30 -10.39
CA PRO A 318 -0.22 17.62 -11.02
C PRO A 318 0.86 16.65 -10.55
N LEU A 319 1.42 15.87 -11.47
CA LEU A 319 2.45 14.87 -11.20
C LEU A 319 2.02 13.79 -10.19
N GLY A 320 0.71 13.56 -10.05
CA GLY A 320 0.13 12.65 -9.07
C GLY A 320 -0.22 13.30 -7.72
N SER A 321 0.13 14.57 -7.51
CA SER A 321 -0.19 15.33 -6.29
C SER A 321 -1.66 15.68 -6.25
N LEU A 322 -2.47 14.82 -5.64
CA LEU A 322 -3.91 14.92 -5.66
C LEU A 322 -4.40 15.91 -4.61
N THR A 323 -5.05 16.99 -5.07
CA THR A 323 -5.66 18.00 -4.21
C THR A 323 -6.87 17.44 -3.47
N ALA A 324 -7.34 18.11 -2.42
CA ALA A 324 -8.57 17.73 -1.73
C ALA A 324 -9.79 17.74 -2.68
N ASP A 325 -9.88 18.72 -3.58
CA ASP A 325 -10.98 18.84 -4.55
C ASP A 325 -10.89 17.79 -5.67
N GLY A 326 -9.67 17.45 -6.10
CA GLY A 326 -9.40 16.33 -6.99
C GLY A 326 -9.86 15.02 -6.38
N PHE A 327 -9.43 14.73 -5.15
CA PHE A 327 -9.82 13.54 -4.40
C PHE A 327 -11.35 13.42 -4.22
N ASN A 328 -11.99 14.49 -3.75
CA ASN A 328 -13.43 14.48 -3.44
C ASN A 328 -14.32 14.26 -4.68
N ARG A 329 -13.87 14.66 -5.87
CA ARG A 329 -14.60 14.46 -7.15
C ARG A 329 -14.36 13.07 -7.77
N MET A 330 -13.35 12.35 -7.29
CA MET A 330 -12.87 11.13 -7.91
C MET A 330 -13.58 9.90 -7.33
N ASP A 331 -14.25 9.14 -8.19
CA ASP A 331 -14.83 7.82 -7.92
C ASP A 331 -14.68 6.90 -9.15
N ASP A 332 -15.15 5.65 -9.09
CA ASP A 332 -14.91 4.70 -10.18
C ASP A 332 -15.51 5.18 -11.51
N GLU A 333 -16.70 5.78 -11.45
CA GLU A 333 -17.43 6.27 -12.62
C GLU A 333 -16.76 7.52 -13.20
N SER A 334 -16.47 8.52 -12.36
CA SER A 334 -15.85 9.76 -12.83
C SER A 334 -14.44 9.50 -13.38
N PHE A 335 -13.70 8.58 -12.77
CA PHE A 335 -12.36 8.20 -13.21
C PHE A 335 -12.38 7.48 -14.56
N LEU A 336 -13.22 6.45 -14.75
CA LEU A 336 -13.33 5.76 -16.03
C LEU A 336 -13.90 6.68 -17.13
N HIS A 337 -14.85 7.55 -16.79
CA HIS A 337 -15.39 8.53 -17.72
C HIS A 337 -14.28 9.46 -18.23
N ALA A 338 -13.45 9.98 -17.33
CA ALA A 338 -12.33 10.84 -17.66
C ALA A 338 -11.33 10.17 -18.62
N LEU A 339 -10.98 8.90 -18.39
CA LEU A 339 -10.15 8.12 -19.31
C LEU A 339 -10.81 7.93 -20.68
N LYS A 340 -12.11 7.65 -20.71
CA LYS A 340 -12.89 7.46 -21.94
C LYS A 340 -12.99 8.74 -22.77
N GLU A 341 -13.18 9.89 -22.13
CA GLU A 341 -13.18 11.19 -22.80
C GLU A 341 -11.82 11.46 -23.44
N LEU A 342 -10.73 11.23 -22.71
CA LEU A 342 -9.38 11.43 -23.22
C LEU A 342 -9.09 10.51 -24.42
N ARG A 343 -9.51 9.25 -24.38
CA ARG A 343 -9.43 8.32 -25.52
C ARG A 343 -10.13 8.86 -26.76
N GLY A 344 -11.26 9.54 -26.61
CA GLY A 344 -12.02 10.10 -27.72
C GLY A 344 -11.35 11.29 -28.41
N ARG A 345 -10.29 11.86 -27.82
CA ARG A 345 -9.61 13.06 -28.34
C ARG A 345 -8.41 12.68 -29.21
N ARG A 346 -8.10 13.53 -30.19
CA ARG A 346 -6.91 13.39 -31.05
C ARG A 346 -5.60 13.35 -30.28
N GLU A 347 -5.54 13.99 -29.12
CA GLU A 347 -4.34 13.99 -28.28
C GLU A 347 -3.94 12.58 -27.79
N SER A 348 -4.89 11.63 -27.69
CA SER A 348 -4.59 10.23 -27.38
C SER A 348 -3.71 9.54 -28.44
N GLU A 349 -3.60 10.10 -29.65
CA GLU A 349 -2.67 9.65 -30.69
C GLU A 349 -1.20 9.88 -30.32
N ARG A 350 -0.93 10.65 -29.25
CA ARG A 350 0.41 10.82 -28.67
C ARG A 350 0.83 9.69 -27.73
N LEU A 351 -0.11 8.86 -27.28
CA LEU A 351 0.20 7.72 -26.42
C LEU A 351 1.06 6.68 -27.14
N SER A 352 1.98 6.06 -26.43
CA SER A 352 2.69 4.89 -26.93
C SER A 352 1.70 3.78 -27.36
N TYR A 353 2.10 2.95 -28.31
CA TYR A 353 1.24 1.87 -28.81
C TYR A 353 0.72 0.96 -27.68
N GLY A 354 1.58 0.62 -26.71
CA GLY A 354 1.21 -0.20 -25.55
C GLY A 354 0.18 0.46 -24.64
N ALA A 355 0.35 1.75 -24.34
CA ALA A 355 -0.57 2.52 -23.51
C ALA A 355 -1.91 2.78 -24.21
N ARG A 356 -1.89 3.10 -25.51
CA ARG A 356 -3.12 3.24 -26.30
C ARG A 356 -3.90 1.93 -26.34
N ARG A 357 -3.21 0.81 -26.62
CA ARG A 357 -3.83 -0.51 -26.61
C ARG A 357 -4.39 -0.85 -25.23
N ALA A 358 -3.69 -0.49 -24.15
CA ALA A 358 -4.19 -0.70 -22.80
C ALA A 358 -5.48 0.08 -22.55
N MET A 359 -5.51 1.36 -22.94
CA MET A 359 -6.68 2.21 -22.82
C MET A 359 -7.88 1.73 -23.67
N ASP A 360 -7.63 1.11 -24.83
CA ASP A 360 -8.68 0.46 -25.63
C ASP A 360 -9.24 -0.79 -24.94
N LEU A 361 -8.38 -1.56 -24.28
CA LEU A 361 -8.74 -2.81 -23.60
C LEU A 361 -9.45 -2.57 -22.25
N MET A 362 -9.29 -1.40 -21.63
CA MET A 362 -9.97 -1.04 -20.38
C MET A 362 -11.51 -1.15 -20.48
N ASP A 363 -12.10 -0.85 -21.64
CA ASP A 363 -13.55 -0.95 -21.86
C ASP A 363 -13.96 -2.24 -22.58
N ALA A 364 -13.02 -3.13 -22.90
CA ALA A 364 -13.34 -4.35 -23.63
C ALA A 364 -14.23 -5.26 -22.76
N PRO A 365 -15.24 -5.94 -23.33
CA PRO A 365 -16.15 -6.81 -22.56
C PRO A 365 -15.47 -8.06 -22.02
N GLY A 366 -14.27 -8.40 -22.51
CA GLY A 366 -13.50 -9.56 -22.06
C GLY A 366 -12.02 -9.45 -22.41
N MET A 367 -11.27 -10.48 -22.05
CA MET A 367 -9.83 -10.54 -22.23
C MET A 367 -9.46 -11.23 -23.55
N ASP A 368 -9.10 -10.44 -24.58
CA ASP A 368 -8.52 -10.93 -25.86
C ASP A 368 -7.03 -11.34 -25.72
N TYR A 369 -6.65 -11.73 -24.50
CA TYR A 369 -5.31 -12.10 -24.10
C TYR A 369 -5.35 -13.50 -23.46
N GLN A 370 -4.24 -14.20 -23.55
CA GLN A 370 -3.95 -15.39 -22.76
C GLN A 370 -2.99 -15.00 -21.66
N TYR A 371 -3.10 -15.65 -20.50
CA TYR A 371 -2.20 -15.41 -19.39
C TYR A 371 -1.36 -16.66 -19.12
N TYR A 372 -0.12 -16.43 -18.68
CA TYR A 372 0.84 -17.48 -18.38
C TYR A 372 1.54 -17.17 -17.06
N TRP A 373 1.64 -18.21 -16.25
CA TRP A 373 2.44 -18.20 -15.03
C TRP A 373 3.90 -18.46 -15.38
N GLU A 374 4.75 -17.52 -15.01
CA GLU A 374 6.21 -17.67 -15.09
C GLU A 374 6.82 -17.72 -13.69
N GLU A 375 7.42 -18.86 -13.37
CA GLU A 375 8.14 -19.06 -12.13
C GLU A 375 9.52 -18.45 -12.20
N ARG A 376 10.00 -17.97 -11.06
CA ARG A 376 11.38 -17.55 -10.91
C ARG A 376 12.35 -18.68 -11.28
N PRO A 377 13.26 -18.46 -12.24
CA PRO A 377 14.26 -19.46 -12.61
C PRO A 377 15.15 -19.85 -11.42
N SER A 378 15.45 -21.14 -11.27
CA SER A 378 16.30 -21.68 -10.20
C SER A 378 17.78 -21.35 -10.37
N THR A 379 18.22 -21.04 -11.59
CA THR A 379 19.58 -20.62 -11.91
C THR A 379 19.54 -19.33 -12.73
N GLN A 380 20.29 -18.31 -12.30
CA GLN A 380 20.43 -17.04 -13.02
C GLN A 380 21.74 -17.00 -13.81
N THR A 381 21.92 -17.91 -14.78
CA THR A 381 23.20 -18.08 -15.51
C THR A 381 23.21 -17.38 -16.86
N GLY A 382 22.06 -16.94 -17.37
CA GLY A 382 21.95 -16.26 -18.66
C GLY A 382 22.36 -14.78 -18.63
N THR A 383 23.01 -14.32 -19.71
CA THR A 383 23.23 -12.90 -20.02
C THR A 383 22.32 -12.38 -21.13
N SER A 384 21.45 -13.23 -21.69
CA SER A 384 20.58 -12.85 -22.80
C SER A 384 19.43 -11.97 -22.34
N VAL A 385 19.27 -10.84 -23.02
CA VAL A 385 18.22 -9.85 -22.81
C VAL A 385 17.12 -10.09 -23.85
N ALA A 386 15.97 -10.60 -23.42
CA ALA A 386 14.78 -10.63 -24.26
C ALA A 386 14.10 -9.25 -24.20
N ARG A 387 13.69 -8.71 -25.35
CA ARG A 387 12.89 -7.47 -25.38
C ARG A 387 11.42 -7.84 -25.44
N LEU A 388 10.66 -7.46 -24.41
CA LEU A 388 9.22 -7.63 -24.41
C LEU A 388 8.56 -6.69 -25.42
N ARG A 389 7.57 -7.21 -26.14
CA ARG A 389 6.74 -6.40 -27.01
C ARG A 389 5.93 -5.41 -26.16
N THR A 390 5.63 -4.25 -26.74
CA THR A 390 4.89 -3.19 -26.04
C THR A 390 3.41 -3.50 -25.83
N ASP A 391 2.86 -4.49 -26.53
CA ASP A 391 1.49 -4.99 -26.36
C ASP A 391 1.39 -6.19 -25.42
N PHE A 392 2.45 -6.51 -24.68
CA PHE A 392 2.46 -7.52 -23.64
C PHE A 392 2.39 -6.83 -22.29
N TYR A 393 1.60 -7.38 -21.38
CA TYR A 393 1.38 -6.81 -20.06
C TYR A 393 1.84 -7.78 -18.99
N VAL A 394 2.33 -7.25 -17.87
CA VAL A 394 3.01 -8.02 -16.85
C VAL A 394 2.49 -7.61 -15.48
N ASP A 395 2.23 -8.61 -14.64
CA ASP A 395 1.91 -8.41 -13.25
C ASP A 395 2.79 -9.30 -12.37
N THR A 396 3.58 -8.70 -11.49
CA THR A 396 4.46 -9.42 -10.56
C THR A 396 3.85 -9.50 -9.14
N TYR A 397 2.56 -9.20 -9.00
CA TYR A 397 1.84 -9.20 -7.72
C TYR A 397 2.40 -8.21 -6.69
N TRP A 398 2.76 -6.98 -7.12
CA TRP A 398 3.35 -5.98 -6.21
C TRP A 398 2.57 -5.74 -4.94
N ASP A 399 1.27 -5.60 -5.09
CA ASP A 399 0.34 -5.30 -4.00
C ASP A 399 0.17 -6.50 -3.05
N TYR A 400 0.85 -7.63 -3.28
CA TYR A 400 0.86 -8.80 -2.40
C TYR A 400 2.20 -9.07 -1.74
N GLU A 401 3.31 -8.44 -2.14
CA GLU A 401 4.67 -8.85 -1.68
C GLU A 401 4.87 -8.78 -0.15
N ASN A 402 4.06 -8.00 0.57
CA ASN A 402 4.19 -7.79 2.02
C ASN A 402 2.91 -8.09 2.85
N HIS A 403 1.93 -8.81 2.29
CA HIS A 403 0.64 -9.01 2.96
C HIS A 403 0.51 -10.41 3.59
N ALA A 404 1.16 -10.64 4.73
CA ALA A 404 0.97 -11.87 5.49
C ALA A 404 -0.53 -12.12 5.79
N LEU A 405 -0.97 -13.37 5.64
CA LEU A 405 -2.35 -13.74 6.00
C LEU A 405 -2.52 -13.80 7.53
N TYR A 406 -1.46 -14.22 8.22
CA TYR A 406 -1.46 -14.58 9.62
C TYR A 406 -0.07 -14.32 10.19
N ASP A 407 0.00 -13.77 11.40
CA ASP A 407 1.26 -13.68 12.14
C ASP A 407 1.28 -14.77 13.23
N PRO A 408 2.27 -15.70 13.26
CA PRO A 408 2.36 -16.74 14.27
C PRO A 408 2.20 -16.19 15.69
N GLY A 409 1.34 -16.82 16.51
CA GLY A 409 1.04 -16.36 17.86
C GLY A 409 -0.01 -15.26 18.00
N SER A 410 -0.38 -14.57 16.92
CA SER A 410 -1.33 -13.43 16.98
C SER A 410 -2.77 -13.83 17.33
N VAL A 411 -3.21 -15.02 16.91
CA VAL A 411 -4.52 -15.57 17.29
C VAL A 411 -4.32 -16.70 18.27
N ARG A 412 -5.01 -16.61 19.41
CA ARG A 412 -4.92 -17.63 20.46
C ARG A 412 -6.28 -18.18 20.83
N VAL A 413 -6.27 -19.39 21.37
CA VAL A 413 -7.46 -20.10 21.83
C VAL A 413 -7.29 -20.47 23.30
N ARG A 414 -8.32 -20.21 24.11
CA ARG A 414 -8.36 -20.66 25.49
C ARG A 414 -8.74 -22.14 25.52
N ALA A 415 -7.84 -22.96 26.05
CA ALA A 415 -7.96 -24.40 26.00
C ALA A 415 -7.91 -25.01 27.41
N GLU A 416 -9.06 -25.06 28.10
CA GLU A 416 -9.15 -25.72 29.42
C GLU A 416 -8.77 -27.21 29.36
N ALA A 417 -8.98 -27.87 28.22
CA ALA A 417 -8.68 -29.29 28.02
C ALA A 417 -7.20 -29.59 27.69
N TYR A 418 -6.40 -28.61 27.25
CA TYR A 418 -5.04 -28.83 26.75
C TYR A 418 -3.94 -28.10 27.56
N ALA A 419 -4.32 -27.16 28.43
CA ALA A 419 -3.38 -26.42 29.28
C ALA A 419 -3.52 -26.84 30.75
N LEU A 420 -2.40 -27.14 31.40
CA LEU A 420 -2.32 -27.17 32.86
C LEU A 420 -2.52 -25.73 33.37
N LYS A 421 -3.75 -25.41 33.81
CA LYS A 421 -4.22 -24.11 34.34
C LYS A 421 -4.26 -22.95 33.34
N GLY A 422 -5.46 -22.60 32.87
CA GLY A 422 -5.83 -21.23 32.47
C GLY A 422 -5.07 -20.54 31.32
N GLY A 423 -4.12 -21.20 30.68
CA GLY A 423 -3.30 -20.63 29.60
C GLY A 423 -4.00 -20.59 28.24
N THR A 424 -3.58 -19.65 27.40
CA THR A 424 -3.94 -19.58 25.98
C THR A 424 -2.91 -20.32 25.12
N ILE A 425 -3.35 -20.93 24.01
CA ILE A 425 -2.47 -21.62 23.06
C ILE A 425 -2.60 -20.96 21.69
N PRO A 426 -1.49 -20.65 20.99
CA PRO A 426 -1.53 -20.16 19.61
C PRO A 426 -2.31 -21.06 18.67
N LEU A 427 -3.09 -20.47 17.75
CA LEU A 427 -3.99 -21.19 16.87
C LEU A 427 -3.24 -22.20 15.99
N GLU A 428 -2.06 -21.86 15.49
CA GLU A 428 -1.23 -22.73 14.68
C GLU A 428 -0.82 -24.01 15.40
N ARG A 429 -0.80 -24.05 16.74
CA ARG A 429 -0.51 -25.28 17.50
C ARG A 429 -1.71 -26.20 17.70
N VAL A 430 -2.93 -25.67 17.55
CA VAL A 430 -4.17 -26.40 17.87
C VAL A 430 -5.15 -26.47 16.70
N GLY A 431 -4.87 -25.78 15.58
CA GLY A 431 -5.70 -25.66 14.38
C GLY A 431 -5.87 -26.95 13.57
N GLY A 432 -5.20 -28.04 13.95
CA GLY A 432 -5.34 -29.33 13.29
C GLY A 432 -4.74 -29.30 11.89
N HIS A 433 -5.52 -29.57 10.85
CA HIS A 433 -5.05 -29.50 9.46
C HIS A 433 -4.72 -28.06 9.02
N VAL A 434 -5.29 -27.06 9.68
CA VAL A 434 -5.00 -25.64 9.42
C VAL A 434 -3.66 -25.22 10.04
N SER A 435 -3.10 -26.00 10.97
CA SER A 435 -1.82 -25.70 11.62
C SER A 435 -0.67 -25.51 10.63
N GLN A 436 -0.45 -26.47 9.74
CA GLN A 436 0.61 -26.38 8.73
C GLN A 436 0.43 -25.16 7.82
N PHE A 437 -0.82 -24.86 7.45
CA PHE A 437 -1.15 -23.69 6.64
C PHE A 437 -0.80 -22.37 7.33
N LEU A 438 -0.94 -22.28 8.65
CA LEU A 438 -0.63 -21.07 9.42
C LEU A 438 0.88 -20.96 9.74
N GLU A 439 1.58 -22.08 9.90
CA GLU A 439 3.03 -22.11 10.20
C GLU A 439 3.89 -21.72 8.99
N GLU A 440 3.45 -22.01 7.77
CA GLU A 440 4.25 -21.78 6.55
C GLU A 440 4.16 -20.35 5.98
N LEU A 441 3.44 -19.42 6.64
CA LEU A 441 3.31 -17.99 6.28
C LEU A 441 3.00 -17.71 4.80
N TRP A 442 1.73 -17.44 4.49
CA TRP A 442 1.30 -17.11 3.14
C TRP A 442 1.37 -15.59 2.87
N ASP A 443 2.52 -15.11 2.39
CA ASP A 443 2.71 -13.69 2.01
C ASP A 443 2.10 -13.36 0.64
N SER A 444 2.13 -14.29 -0.32
CA SER A 444 1.50 -14.13 -1.63
C SER A 444 0.97 -15.47 -2.13
N PRO A 445 -0.20 -15.51 -2.81
CA PRO A 445 -0.69 -16.74 -3.38
C PRO A 445 0.25 -17.43 -4.35
N ILE A 446 1.17 -16.66 -4.93
CA ILE A 446 1.92 -17.07 -6.10
C ILE A 446 3.32 -16.41 -5.95
N GLN A 447 3.99 -16.69 -4.83
CA GLN A 447 5.30 -16.12 -4.47
C GLN A 447 6.32 -16.29 -5.61
N SER A 448 7.06 -15.20 -5.91
CA SER A 448 8.11 -15.19 -6.93
C SER A 448 7.65 -15.58 -8.34
N ASN A 449 6.36 -15.47 -8.63
CA ASN A 449 5.80 -15.78 -9.93
C ASN A 449 5.25 -14.52 -10.59
N ILE A 450 5.29 -14.52 -11.92
CA ILE A 450 4.84 -13.42 -12.75
C ILE A 450 3.66 -13.91 -13.58
N LEU A 451 2.62 -13.07 -13.66
CA LEU A 451 1.53 -13.25 -14.60
C LEU A 451 1.83 -12.45 -15.86
N LEU A 452 2.07 -13.17 -16.96
CA LEU A 452 2.35 -12.59 -18.27
C LEU A 452 1.10 -12.67 -19.15
N PHE A 453 0.62 -11.52 -19.60
CA PHE A 453 -0.51 -11.40 -20.53
C PHE A 453 -0.02 -11.23 -21.96
N VAL A 454 -0.37 -12.20 -22.81
CA VAL A 454 0.06 -12.32 -24.20
C VAL A 454 -1.16 -12.27 -25.14
N PRO A 455 -1.14 -11.47 -26.22
CA PRO A 455 -2.20 -11.48 -27.22
C PRO A 455 -2.48 -12.90 -27.76
N ARG A 456 -3.75 -13.26 -27.96
CA ARG A 456 -4.15 -14.62 -28.40
C ARG A 456 -3.49 -15.07 -29.70
N ASN A 457 -3.22 -14.14 -30.62
CA ASN A 457 -2.53 -14.41 -31.88
C ASN A 457 -1.01 -14.68 -31.74
N ARG A 458 -0.47 -14.73 -30.51
CA ARG A 458 0.95 -14.99 -30.22
C ARG A 458 1.19 -16.28 -29.41
N LYS A 459 0.20 -17.16 -29.32
CA LYS A 459 0.28 -18.44 -28.60
C LYS A 459 1.50 -19.28 -28.98
N GLU A 460 1.81 -19.39 -30.27
CA GLU A 460 2.96 -20.18 -30.75
C GLU A 460 4.29 -19.58 -30.29
N TRP A 461 4.43 -18.25 -30.38
CA TRP A 461 5.62 -17.53 -29.96
C TRP A 461 5.91 -17.75 -28.47
N ILE A 462 4.90 -17.59 -27.60
CA ILE A 462 5.11 -17.75 -26.16
C ILE A 462 5.40 -19.20 -25.78
N THR A 463 4.77 -20.17 -26.47
CA THR A 463 5.06 -21.60 -26.27
C THR A 463 6.53 -21.91 -26.57
N GLN A 464 7.07 -21.34 -27.64
CA GLN A 464 8.49 -21.50 -27.99
C GLN A 464 9.41 -20.89 -26.91
N GLN A 465 9.13 -19.66 -26.46
CA GLN A 465 9.96 -19.01 -25.42
C GLN A 465 9.99 -19.81 -24.10
N ARG A 466 8.86 -20.41 -23.71
CA ARG A 466 8.75 -21.20 -22.47
C ARG A 466 9.41 -22.58 -22.56
N SER A 467 9.58 -23.11 -23.77
CA SER A 467 10.19 -24.43 -23.99
C SER A 467 11.73 -24.44 -23.92
N ASP A 468 12.37 -23.27 -24.07
CA ASP A 468 13.82 -23.10 -23.95
C ASP A 468 14.13 -22.43 -22.60
N GLY A 469 14.90 -23.11 -21.75
CA GLY A 469 15.25 -22.61 -20.42
C GLY A 469 15.95 -21.25 -20.42
N LYS A 470 16.81 -20.97 -21.42
CA LYS A 470 17.48 -19.66 -21.53
C LYS A 470 16.51 -18.58 -21.98
N ALA A 471 15.61 -18.91 -22.91
CA ALA A 471 14.59 -17.98 -23.39
C ALA A 471 13.56 -17.65 -22.30
N ARG A 472 13.14 -18.65 -21.50
CA ARG A 472 12.26 -18.47 -20.34
C ARG A 472 12.89 -17.57 -19.27
N GLU A 473 14.17 -17.77 -18.97
CA GLU A 473 14.92 -16.90 -18.06
C GLU A 473 15.00 -15.45 -18.55
N ALA A 474 15.31 -15.27 -19.84
CA ALA A 474 15.35 -13.95 -20.46
C ALA A 474 13.98 -13.25 -20.44
N LEU A 475 12.91 -14.01 -20.68
CA LEU A 475 11.52 -13.55 -20.61
C LEU A 475 11.14 -13.10 -19.20
N TYR A 476 11.43 -13.92 -18.18
CA TYR A 476 11.15 -13.58 -16.77
C TYR A 476 11.83 -12.27 -16.40
N ARG A 477 13.13 -12.13 -16.70
CA ARG A 477 13.87 -10.90 -16.38
C ARG A 477 13.34 -9.68 -17.14
N ALA A 478 12.96 -9.85 -18.40
CA ALA A 478 12.32 -8.77 -19.18
C ALA A 478 10.99 -8.35 -18.54
N ALA A 479 10.21 -9.31 -18.04
CA ALA A 479 8.91 -9.07 -17.43
C ALA A 479 9.05 -8.27 -16.14
N VAL A 480 9.96 -8.70 -15.26
CA VAL A 480 10.34 -7.94 -14.06
C VAL A 480 10.74 -6.51 -14.46
N ALA A 481 11.64 -6.34 -15.41
CA ALA A 481 12.11 -5.02 -15.85
C ALA A 481 10.98 -4.11 -16.35
N ARG A 482 10.05 -4.64 -17.15
CA ARG A 482 8.90 -3.88 -17.65
C ARG A 482 7.98 -3.44 -16.52
N ASP A 483 7.71 -4.32 -15.58
CA ASP A 483 6.78 -4.06 -14.49
C ASP A 483 7.26 -2.93 -13.58
N ALA A 484 8.55 -2.84 -13.20
CA ALA A 484 8.98 -1.65 -12.46
C ALA A 484 9.27 -0.39 -13.31
N GLU A 485 9.45 -0.51 -14.63
CA GLU A 485 9.36 0.66 -15.51
C GLU A 485 7.98 1.33 -15.40
N ILE A 486 6.92 0.51 -15.36
CA ILE A 486 5.52 0.97 -15.19
C ILE A 486 5.34 1.63 -13.82
N ARG A 487 5.95 1.09 -12.77
CA ARG A 487 5.81 1.63 -11.41
C ARG A 487 6.49 2.98 -11.19
N LEU A 488 7.41 3.42 -12.06
CA LEU A 488 8.00 4.74 -11.91
C LEU A 488 6.91 5.83 -11.99
N SER A 489 6.79 6.61 -10.91
CA SER A 489 5.78 7.67 -10.77
C SER A 489 6.23 9.03 -11.30
N VAL A 490 7.46 9.14 -11.81
CA VAL A 490 8.04 10.35 -12.42
C VAL A 490 8.93 9.96 -13.60
N VAL A 491 9.26 10.92 -14.46
CA VAL A 491 10.26 10.72 -15.53
C VAL A 491 11.60 10.28 -14.96
N ASP A 492 12.30 9.46 -15.72
CA ASP A 492 13.62 8.93 -15.39
C ASP A 492 14.77 9.79 -15.91
N ASP A 493 14.52 10.85 -16.70
CA ASP A 493 15.53 11.80 -17.17
C ASP A 493 14.93 13.21 -17.32
N THR A 494 15.37 14.15 -16.47
CA THR A 494 14.91 15.55 -16.46
C THR A 494 15.94 16.52 -17.05
N ARG A 495 17.06 16.03 -17.62
CA ARG A 495 18.17 16.92 -18.02
C ARG A 495 17.79 17.97 -19.04
N ASN A 496 16.84 17.66 -19.92
CA ASN A 496 16.36 18.54 -20.97
C ASN A 496 14.95 19.09 -20.68
N GLU A 497 14.41 18.82 -19.49
CA GLU A 497 13.06 19.24 -19.12
C GLU A 497 13.05 20.71 -18.69
N PRO A 498 12.09 21.54 -19.18
CA PRO A 498 11.99 22.93 -18.78
C PRO A 498 11.76 23.11 -17.26
N GLY A 499 12.46 24.08 -16.66
CA GLY A 499 12.32 24.40 -15.24
C GLY A 499 13.21 23.57 -14.30
N PHE A 500 13.93 22.57 -14.80
CA PHE A 500 14.87 21.77 -14.03
C PHE A 500 16.28 22.37 -14.03
N THR A 501 16.90 22.51 -12.85
CA THR A 501 18.16 23.25 -12.66
C THR A 501 19.19 22.47 -11.82
N GLY A 502 20.40 23.04 -11.67
CA GLY A 502 21.52 22.43 -10.94
C GLY A 502 22.31 21.40 -11.76
N PRO A 503 23.37 20.77 -11.22
CA PRO A 503 24.15 19.73 -11.91
C PRO A 503 23.28 18.55 -12.36
N ALA A 504 23.65 17.87 -13.45
CA ALA A 504 22.97 16.67 -13.90
C ALA A 504 23.34 15.46 -13.01
N ILE A 505 22.40 15.04 -12.15
CA ILE A 505 22.61 14.01 -11.13
C ILE A 505 22.28 12.62 -11.70
N PHE A 506 23.26 11.73 -11.80
CA PHE A 506 23.02 10.33 -12.14
C PHE A 506 22.64 9.52 -10.89
N ILE A 507 21.57 8.74 -10.96
CA ILE A 507 21.17 7.84 -9.88
C ILE A 507 21.61 6.42 -10.23
N SER A 508 22.59 5.90 -9.49
CA SER A 508 23.00 4.49 -9.60
C SER A 508 22.36 3.69 -8.48
N PHE A 509 21.65 2.64 -8.86
CA PHE A 509 20.84 1.84 -7.95
C PHE A 509 20.80 0.40 -8.42
N CYS A 510 20.21 -0.45 -7.59
CA CYS A 510 19.97 -1.85 -7.87
C CYS A 510 18.49 -2.13 -7.94
N TRP A 511 18.08 -3.10 -8.77
CA TRP A 511 16.66 -3.35 -9.02
C TRP A 511 15.83 -3.61 -7.75
N GLU A 512 16.38 -4.33 -6.77
CA GLU A 512 15.76 -4.60 -5.46
C GLU A 512 15.58 -3.33 -4.60
N ASP A 513 16.09 -2.19 -5.07
CA ASP A 513 16.01 -0.89 -4.41
C ASP A 513 15.05 0.06 -5.13
N ILE A 514 14.25 -0.45 -6.09
CA ILE A 514 13.41 0.38 -6.97
C ILE A 514 12.43 1.27 -6.23
N ASP A 515 11.85 0.83 -5.11
CA ASP A 515 10.89 1.65 -4.35
C ASP A 515 11.58 2.83 -3.64
N THR A 516 12.75 2.60 -3.03
CA THR A 516 13.58 3.70 -2.52
C THR A 516 14.01 4.62 -3.66
N MET A 517 14.35 4.07 -4.82
CA MET A 517 14.70 4.83 -6.02
C MET A 517 13.55 5.74 -6.47
N ARG A 518 12.33 5.21 -6.55
CA ARG A 518 11.11 5.98 -6.89
C ARG A 518 10.92 7.16 -5.95
N ALA A 519 11.06 6.94 -4.64
CA ALA A 519 10.98 8.00 -3.65
C ALA A 519 12.05 9.08 -3.88
N VAL A 520 13.30 8.68 -4.14
CA VAL A 520 14.41 9.60 -4.44
C VAL A 520 14.15 10.40 -5.72
N LEU A 521 13.73 9.77 -6.83
CA LEU A 521 13.44 10.52 -8.07
C LEU A 521 12.33 11.54 -7.87
N ARG A 522 11.27 11.15 -7.16
CA ARG A 522 10.15 12.06 -6.91
C ARG A 522 10.59 13.29 -6.12
N LEU A 523 11.39 13.10 -5.07
CA LEU A 523 11.96 14.19 -4.30
C LEU A 523 12.85 15.11 -5.14
N LEU A 524 13.67 14.55 -6.05
CA LEU A 524 14.47 15.33 -7.00
C LEU A 524 13.59 16.08 -8.01
N TYR A 525 12.49 15.44 -8.44
CA TYR A 525 11.54 16.02 -9.37
C TYR A 525 10.82 17.23 -8.75
N ASP A 526 10.31 17.08 -7.53
CA ASP A 526 9.63 18.14 -6.78
C ASP A 526 10.54 19.34 -6.54
N ARG A 527 11.83 19.08 -6.30
CA ARG A 527 12.88 20.10 -6.14
C ARG A 527 13.39 20.68 -7.46
N LYS A 528 12.78 20.30 -8.59
CA LYS A 528 13.14 20.75 -9.93
C LYS A 528 14.64 20.57 -10.23
N ARG A 529 15.20 19.42 -9.85
CA ARG A 529 16.63 19.11 -10.07
C ARG A 529 16.85 18.34 -11.35
N ARG A 530 17.89 18.71 -12.12
CA ARG A 530 18.32 17.89 -13.26
C ARG A 530 18.86 16.56 -12.75
N TYR A 531 18.15 15.48 -13.04
CA TYR A 531 18.55 14.13 -12.68
C TYR A 531 18.29 13.20 -13.84
N PHE A 532 18.91 12.03 -13.78
CA PHE A 532 18.62 10.95 -14.70
C PHE A 532 19.03 9.61 -14.10
N ALA A 533 18.24 8.60 -14.37
CA ALA A 533 18.48 7.23 -13.97
C ALA A 533 18.35 6.35 -15.21
N PHE A 534 19.21 5.35 -15.33
CA PHE A 534 19.06 4.37 -16.39
C PHE A 534 18.02 3.34 -15.98
N VAL A 535 16.76 3.54 -16.35
CA VAL A 535 15.64 2.65 -15.96
C VAL A 535 15.15 1.78 -17.13
N LYS A 536 15.98 1.64 -18.16
CA LYS A 536 15.71 0.74 -19.28
C LYS A 536 16.00 -0.71 -18.89
N ASP A 537 15.45 -1.62 -19.71
CA ASP A 537 15.64 -3.07 -19.68
C ASP A 537 16.97 -3.48 -18.99
N PHE A 538 16.88 -4.14 -17.83
CA PHE A 538 17.97 -4.84 -17.12
C PHE A 538 19.02 -4.00 -16.37
N HIS A 539 18.71 -2.79 -15.88
CA HIS A 539 19.63 -2.11 -14.95
C HIS A 539 19.91 -2.95 -13.69
N GLY A 540 21.17 -3.34 -13.51
CA GLY A 540 21.61 -4.20 -12.41
C GLY A 540 21.39 -5.72 -12.55
N LEU A 541 20.61 -6.23 -13.53
CA LEU A 541 20.15 -7.64 -13.55
C LEU A 541 20.66 -8.57 -14.68
N ALA A 542 21.50 -8.15 -15.65
CA ALA A 542 22.13 -9.12 -16.57
C ALA A 542 23.41 -8.62 -17.26
N GLY A 543 24.39 -9.51 -17.43
CA GLY A 543 25.76 -9.25 -17.87
C GLY A 543 25.94 -8.83 -19.33
N GLY A 544 26.89 -7.91 -19.54
CA GLY A 544 27.46 -7.59 -20.85
C GLY A 544 27.78 -6.10 -20.96
N PRO A 545 29.02 -5.68 -21.30
CA PRO A 545 29.42 -4.27 -21.33
C PRO A 545 28.75 -3.41 -22.43
N ASN A 546 27.86 -3.97 -23.26
CA ASN A 546 27.59 -3.39 -24.55
C ASN A 546 26.42 -2.39 -24.65
N GLU A 547 25.52 -2.24 -23.66
CA GLU A 547 24.49 -1.17 -23.70
C GLU A 547 24.02 -0.72 -22.29
N ASN A 548 24.92 -0.46 -21.35
CA ASN A 548 24.57 -0.40 -19.92
C ASN A 548 24.93 0.95 -19.27
N GLY A 549 24.30 1.28 -18.13
CA GLY A 549 24.29 2.60 -17.45
C GLY A 549 25.61 3.38 -17.32
N ALA A 550 26.77 2.79 -17.58
CA ALA A 550 28.07 3.44 -17.70
C ALA A 550 28.09 4.64 -18.68
N THR A 551 27.39 4.57 -19.82
CA THR A 551 27.31 5.71 -20.75
C THR A 551 26.55 6.88 -20.12
N TYR A 552 25.46 6.59 -19.40
CA TYR A 552 24.69 7.60 -18.67
C TYR A 552 25.53 8.16 -17.53
N ALA A 553 26.14 7.30 -16.72
CA ALA A 553 27.07 7.68 -15.66
C ALA A 553 28.18 8.62 -16.17
N GLY A 554 28.74 8.37 -17.35
CA GLY A 554 29.75 9.25 -17.97
C GLY A 554 29.26 10.64 -18.35
N GLN A 555 27.94 10.85 -18.47
CA GLN A 555 27.31 12.14 -18.79
C GLN A 555 26.94 12.94 -17.53
N SER A 556 27.24 12.42 -16.34
CA SER A 556 26.85 13.04 -15.07
C SER A 556 27.78 14.16 -14.64
N ASP A 557 27.22 15.13 -13.91
CA ASP A 557 27.96 16.17 -13.18
C ASP A 557 28.08 15.83 -11.69
N ALA A 558 27.17 15.01 -11.19
CA ALA A 558 27.16 14.44 -9.85
C ALA A 558 26.45 13.07 -9.86
N ALA A 559 26.64 12.27 -8.82
CA ALA A 559 25.96 10.99 -8.70
C ALA A 559 25.41 10.76 -7.30
N ILE A 560 24.24 10.12 -7.22
CA ILE A 560 23.71 9.54 -5.99
C ILE A 560 23.77 8.01 -6.12
N LEU A 561 24.35 7.34 -5.14
CA LEU A 561 24.43 5.88 -5.09
C LEU A 561 23.45 5.35 -4.05
N LEU A 562 22.47 4.53 -4.44
CA LEU A 562 21.61 3.84 -3.48
C LEU A 562 22.35 2.60 -2.97
N PHE A 563 23.00 2.77 -1.82
CA PHE A 563 23.93 1.81 -1.26
C PHE A 563 23.21 0.76 -0.41
N SER A 564 22.92 -0.39 -1.02
CA SER A 564 22.29 -1.56 -0.40
C SER A 564 23.22 -2.78 -0.38
N ARG A 565 22.80 -3.83 0.33
CA ARG A 565 23.42 -5.17 0.30
C ARG A 565 23.45 -5.73 -1.12
N SER A 566 22.35 -5.62 -1.85
CA SER A 566 22.22 -6.05 -3.25
C SER A 566 23.18 -5.27 -4.16
N TYR A 567 23.32 -3.96 -3.91
CA TYR A 567 24.27 -3.10 -4.61
C TYR A 567 25.71 -3.58 -4.40
N LEU A 568 26.13 -3.80 -3.15
CA LEU A 568 27.46 -4.32 -2.83
C LEU A 568 27.74 -5.68 -3.47
N GLN A 569 26.76 -6.59 -3.49
CA GLN A 569 26.94 -7.89 -4.14
C GLN A 569 27.22 -7.74 -5.64
N ARG A 570 26.56 -6.79 -6.31
CA ARG A 570 26.74 -6.54 -7.74
C ARG A 570 28.03 -5.83 -8.10
N THR A 571 28.60 -5.02 -7.20
CA THR A 571 29.93 -4.43 -7.44
C THR A 571 31.05 -5.47 -7.48
N ARG A 572 30.81 -6.68 -6.95
CA ARG A 572 31.79 -7.78 -6.94
C ARG A 572 31.82 -8.55 -8.26
N LEU A 573 30.90 -8.28 -9.19
CA LEU A 573 30.87 -8.90 -10.51
C LEU A 573 31.79 -8.10 -11.46
N PRO A 574 32.94 -8.62 -11.91
CA PRO A 574 33.92 -7.83 -12.68
C PRO A 574 33.36 -7.29 -14.01
N ASN A 575 32.43 -8.02 -14.62
CA ASN A 575 31.74 -7.65 -15.85
C ASN A 575 30.27 -7.23 -15.61
N GLY A 576 29.92 -6.88 -14.38
CA GLY A 576 28.58 -6.46 -13.98
C GLY A 576 28.27 -5.01 -14.39
N ALA A 577 26.98 -4.72 -14.62
CA ALA A 577 26.52 -3.37 -14.99
C ALA A 577 26.89 -2.30 -13.95
N ILE A 578 26.67 -2.59 -12.66
CA ILE A 578 27.02 -1.68 -11.56
C ILE A 578 28.53 -1.42 -11.51
N THR A 579 29.36 -2.45 -11.67
CA THR A 579 30.81 -2.29 -11.71
C THR A 579 31.25 -1.38 -12.86
N ALA A 580 30.65 -1.55 -14.05
CA ALA A 580 30.92 -0.68 -15.20
C ALA A 580 30.48 0.79 -14.95
N GLU A 581 29.35 0.99 -14.29
CA GLU A 581 28.89 2.32 -13.86
C GLU A 581 29.86 2.96 -12.88
N LEU A 582 30.28 2.24 -11.85
CA LEU A 582 31.23 2.76 -10.87
C LEU A 582 32.57 3.12 -11.52
N ILE A 583 33.05 2.33 -12.50
CA ILE A 583 34.24 2.68 -13.28
C ILE A 583 34.02 3.96 -14.09
N ALA A 584 32.86 4.12 -14.74
CA ALA A 584 32.55 5.32 -15.51
C ALA A 584 32.44 6.56 -14.61
N LEU A 585 31.77 6.45 -13.46
CA LEU A 585 31.68 7.51 -12.46
C LEU A 585 33.06 7.88 -11.92
N GLY A 586 33.87 6.91 -11.53
CA GLY A 586 35.22 7.15 -11.01
C GLY A 586 36.18 7.83 -11.99
N ARG A 587 35.98 7.60 -13.31
CA ARG A 587 36.72 8.30 -14.37
C ARG A 587 36.23 9.72 -14.60
N ARG A 588 34.94 9.98 -14.36
CA ARG A 588 34.26 11.24 -14.71
C ARG A 588 34.18 12.24 -13.55
N LEU A 589 33.99 11.74 -12.34
CA LEU A 589 33.67 12.51 -11.14
C LEU A 589 34.74 12.33 -10.07
N HIS A 590 34.99 13.41 -9.32
CA HIS A 590 35.71 13.31 -8.07
C HIS A 590 34.77 12.78 -6.98
N SER A 591 35.30 12.07 -5.97
CA SER A 591 34.52 11.49 -4.85
C SER A 591 33.57 12.47 -4.14
N ARG A 592 33.86 13.78 -4.21
CA ARG A 592 33.06 14.86 -3.61
C ARG A 592 31.73 15.12 -4.34
N HIS A 593 31.63 14.68 -5.59
CA HIS A 593 30.42 14.79 -6.41
C HIS A 593 29.61 13.49 -6.40
N ILE A 594 30.02 12.50 -5.61
CA ILE A 594 29.35 11.21 -5.47
C ILE A 594 28.81 11.10 -4.05
N VAL A 595 27.50 11.04 -3.89
CA VAL A 595 26.83 10.95 -2.59
C VAL A 595 26.17 9.58 -2.43
N PRO A 596 26.65 8.72 -1.52
CA PRO A 596 25.98 7.48 -1.19
C PRO A 596 24.83 7.74 -0.22
N LEU A 597 23.67 7.16 -0.51
CA LEU A 597 22.54 7.04 0.40
C LEU A 597 22.48 5.59 0.88
N THR A 598 22.66 5.38 2.18
CA THR A 598 22.66 4.04 2.77
C THR A 598 21.24 3.51 2.91
N LEU A 599 20.95 2.33 2.36
CA LEU A 599 19.63 1.73 2.41
C LEU A 599 19.48 0.76 3.59
N ASP A 600 20.46 -0.10 3.80
CA ASP A 600 20.39 -1.21 4.77
C ASP A 600 21.22 -0.91 6.03
N PRO A 601 20.88 -1.46 7.20
CA PRO A 601 21.71 -1.34 8.41
C PRO A 601 23.07 -2.01 8.22
N LEU A 602 24.13 -1.47 8.84
CA LEU A 602 25.51 -1.98 8.72
C LEU A 602 25.61 -3.49 9.05
N LYS A 603 24.84 -3.96 10.05
CA LYS A 603 24.77 -5.37 10.45
C LYS A 603 24.33 -6.33 9.33
N GLU A 604 23.61 -5.83 8.33
CA GLU A 604 23.10 -6.64 7.21
C GLU A 604 24.13 -6.83 6.10
N PHE A 605 25.18 -6.01 6.09
CA PHE A 605 26.31 -6.21 5.23
C PHE A 605 27.26 -7.25 5.88
N THR A 606 26.90 -8.53 5.77
CA THR A 606 27.77 -9.67 6.12
C THR A 606 29.15 -9.47 5.48
N GLU A 607 30.21 -9.37 6.28
CA GLU A 607 31.64 -9.16 5.95
C GLU A 607 32.03 -8.87 4.47
N GLY A 608 32.83 -7.82 4.28
CA GLY A 608 33.38 -7.47 2.97
C GLY A 608 32.74 -6.25 2.32
N VAL A 609 32.07 -5.39 3.09
CA VAL A 609 31.87 -3.99 2.72
C VAL A 609 33.20 -3.36 2.36
N GLU A 610 34.26 -3.64 3.11
CA GLU A 610 35.64 -3.22 2.83
C GLU A 610 36.19 -3.68 1.48
N ASN A 611 35.69 -4.81 0.95
CA ASN A 611 36.16 -5.40 -0.31
C ASN A 611 35.48 -4.82 -1.55
N GLY A 612 34.65 -3.78 -1.41
CA GLY A 612 34.06 -3.10 -2.55
C GLY A 612 35.06 -2.19 -3.29
N PRO A 613 34.75 -1.80 -4.54
CA PRO A 613 35.68 -1.05 -5.38
C PRO A 613 35.70 0.47 -5.06
N TRP A 614 35.75 0.84 -3.78
CA TRP A 614 35.57 2.24 -3.32
C TRP A 614 36.69 3.17 -3.77
N THR A 615 37.89 2.63 -3.90
CA THR A 615 39.05 3.35 -4.41
C THR A 615 38.85 3.82 -5.85
N LEU A 616 38.04 3.11 -6.65
CA LEU A 616 37.67 3.56 -8.01
C LEU A 616 36.90 4.88 -7.98
N LEU A 617 36.10 5.09 -6.95
CA LEU A 617 35.30 6.29 -6.76
C LEU A 617 36.04 7.37 -5.96
N GLY A 618 37.27 7.10 -5.52
CA GLY A 618 38.08 8.01 -4.72
C GLY A 618 37.73 8.03 -3.21
N PHE A 619 37.04 7.01 -2.70
CA PHE A 619 36.82 6.83 -1.27
C PHE A 619 37.95 6.00 -0.64
N ARG A 620 38.42 6.41 0.54
CA ARG A 620 39.47 5.70 1.31
C ARG A 620 38.92 4.60 2.19
N GLU A 621 37.69 4.75 2.61
CA GLU A 621 36.92 3.83 3.44
C GLU A 621 35.58 3.55 2.76
N PRO A 622 34.88 2.47 3.09
CA PRO A 622 33.58 2.21 2.53
C PRO A 622 32.61 3.36 2.77
N PRO A 623 31.87 3.79 1.74
CA PRO A 623 31.09 5.01 1.81
C PRO A 623 29.72 4.78 2.47
N TYR A 624 29.70 4.09 3.61
CA TYR A 624 28.52 3.89 4.43
C TYR A 624 28.27 5.18 5.23
N LEU A 625 27.33 6.00 4.75
CA LEU A 625 27.02 7.31 5.32
C LEU A 625 25.54 7.43 5.67
N GLY A 626 25.26 7.97 6.86
CA GLY A 626 23.90 8.24 7.33
C GLY A 626 23.18 7.03 7.92
N ALA A 627 21.94 7.25 8.34
CA ALA A 627 21.04 6.20 8.79
C ALA A 627 20.48 5.43 7.58
N PRO A 628 20.20 4.12 7.72
CA PRO A 628 19.57 3.33 6.66
C PRO A 628 18.20 3.91 6.33
N ILE A 629 17.93 4.10 5.03
CA ILE A 629 16.69 4.70 4.54
C ILE A 629 15.69 3.70 3.93
N ARG A 630 16.03 2.40 3.82
CA ARG A 630 15.08 1.40 3.34
C ARG A 630 13.94 1.24 4.34
N GLY A 631 12.70 1.41 3.88
CA GLY A 631 11.52 1.36 4.74
C GLY A 631 11.44 2.52 5.75
N ALA A 632 12.30 3.53 5.61
CA ALA A 632 12.23 4.73 6.43
C ALA A 632 11.07 5.63 5.99
N THR A 633 10.67 6.54 6.86
CA THR A 633 9.59 7.48 6.58
C THR A 633 9.98 8.45 5.45
N PRO A 634 9.00 9.03 4.73
CA PRO A 634 9.28 9.94 3.61
C PRO A 634 10.22 11.11 3.95
N GLU A 635 10.31 11.54 5.20
CA GLU A 635 11.10 12.70 5.68
C GLU A 635 12.52 12.30 5.95
N VAL A 636 12.72 11.08 6.43
CA VAL A 636 14.07 10.53 6.56
C VAL A 636 14.68 10.42 5.17
N ILE A 637 13.89 9.94 4.20
CA ILE A 637 14.32 9.89 2.79
C ILE A 637 14.50 11.32 2.24
N ALA A 638 13.55 12.23 2.45
CA ALA A 638 13.62 13.62 2.01
C ALA A 638 14.83 14.35 2.59
N GLY A 639 15.08 14.21 3.89
CA GLY A 639 16.22 14.78 4.59
C GLY A 639 17.54 14.22 4.10
N ALA A 640 17.60 12.92 3.78
CA ALA A 640 18.77 12.31 3.15
C ALA A 640 19.01 12.86 1.74
N VAL A 641 17.96 13.00 0.93
CA VAL A 641 18.04 13.61 -0.41
C VAL A 641 18.45 15.09 -0.32
N ASP A 642 17.89 15.85 0.61
CA ASP A 642 18.23 17.27 0.83
C ASP A 642 19.68 17.44 1.28
N ALA A 643 20.16 16.56 2.16
CA ALA A 643 21.56 16.53 2.54
C ALA A 643 22.46 16.21 1.33
N ALA A 644 22.07 15.24 0.50
CA ALA A 644 22.80 14.92 -0.72
C ALA A 644 22.85 16.10 -1.70
N LEU A 645 21.73 16.77 -1.93
CA LEU A 645 21.65 17.96 -2.78
C LEU A 645 22.52 19.09 -2.26
N LYS A 646 22.51 19.36 -0.95
CA LYS A 646 23.41 20.36 -0.33
C LYS A 646 24.88 20.06 -0.60
N VAL A 647 25.29 18.79 -0.50
CA VAL A 647 26.68 18.37 -0.81
C VAL A 647 26.99 18.58 -2.28
N ILE A 648 26.10 18.14 -3.16
CA ILE A 648 26.25 18.26 -4.62
C ILE A 648 26.37 19.73 -5.04
N ASP A 649 25.48 20.60 -4.55
CA ASP A 649 25.45 22.02 -4.90
C ASP A 649 26.68 22.76 -4.41
N ARG A 650 27.09 22.50 -3.17
CA ARG A 650 28.31 23.11 -2.60
C ARG A 650 29.54 22.81 -3.47
N ASN A 651 29.60 21.62 -4.03
CA ASN A 651 30.73 21.17 -4.85
C ASN A 651 30.60 21.55 -6.33
N ALA A 652 29.40 21.89 -6.81
CA ALA A 652 29.16 22.41 -8.16
C ALA A 652 29.70 23.85 -8.31
N VAL A 653 29.46 24.72 -7.32
CA VAL A 653 29.93 26.13 -7.33
C VAL A 653 31.46 26.22 -7.45
N THR A 654 32.20 25.30 -6.83
CA THR A 654 33.68 25.29 -6.88
C THR A 654 34.28 24.92 -8.24
N HIS A 655 33.46 24.54 -9.23
CA HIS A 655 33.92 24.15 -10.57
C HIS A 655 33.76 25.25 -11.62
N GLU A 656 32.85 26.22 -11.43
CA GLU A 656 32.66 27.36 -12.34
C GLU A 656 33.68 28.50 -12.09
N ASP A 657 34.28 28.57 -10.90
CA ASP A 657 35.33 29.54 -10.53
C ASP A 657 36.78 29.09 -10.92
N ARG A 658 36.94 28.11 -11.83
CA ARG A 658 38.26 27.62 -12.27
C ARG A 658 38.45 27.57 -13.78
#